data_AF-A0A0J1BCN0-F1
#
_entry.id   AF-A0A0J1BCN0-F1
#
_cell.length_a   1.000
_cell.length_b   1.000
_cell.length_c   1.000
_cell.angle_alpha   90.00
_cell.angle_beta   90.00
_cell.angle_gamma   90.00
#
_symmetry.space_group_name_H-M   'P 1'
#
loop_
_entity.id
_entity.type
_entity.pdbx_description
1 polymer ?
#
loop_
_entity_poly.entity_id
_entity_poly.type
_entity_poly.pdbx_seq_one_letter_code
_entity_poly.pdbx_strand_id
1 'polypeptide(L)'
;MERPRVRSRENEIVLRRHHCNRLNLVDLQQYFKNETPPRDHFVSVLRHWVQVRPNAPAFTFTDGEGSDQTLSYAELWEEVRGLAGYLQGRCGIRAGDRVLLLYPPGLDFVIGLFATHAAGAIAVPAYPPRRNRKASRIRSIVVDADARWALSTRSVVDQLSGNELHEDLVGVQLLGTDVPSKRDATHWRCPKLRNEALGVLQYTSGSTGSPKGVMLTQANLIANSELILHGFEPQSTIIGASWLPTYHDMGLVGGVLMPMFVGRHNILMSPMAFLQRPSRWLQTISRHQVTISGGPNFAYQLCVDKIRDEELEGIDLSSWEIAFNGAEPVRSSTLDAFTQRFGKYGFRHSSHLPCYGMAETTLIVTGGPIAPRPILQQFDGPALDEKAVRPAVEVSPAKDEQPGTDAETVIGSSKRATRELVGCGRVLPSERVLIVDPDTRQTLPPDAIGEIWVQSPSVGRGYWQRREQSTKTFAAMTSEGEGPFLRTGDLGFLYGGQLYVSGRLKDMIIVRGVNRYPQDIEATVEHASDVVQAGSVAAFAMNADSDETETGREKLIIVAETVRKRDLDWDDHLQSIRRAVTEDHDLPPDAIYLVRNSSVPKTSSGKIQRHACLHAVRDKELKVIAQWIRGEESSLQNAGLAGETMMKAAAASDAGGLDSVADPVVAEAIVSHVRAIAGERAGSIHPDTNIVLDLGLDSLERLEIARNLERTFGGRFPEQVLDEIETIGQIATAVERYLPAGALGRAEQFLAGRGDTQRDGDDDLVNTNANGEASTDGEGPLARVMQTPQVEPEDDVTQFAEYRRLKSTMRQMQLTGVPNPYFTVHDCVVGDKTIVDGKTLISFASYNYLGLSGHPEVSKAASDAIAKYGTSVSASRLVSGEKPIHGELERKIAKWVGVDSSITMVGGHSTNETTIGHLVGPGDLILHDALSHNSIVQGALLSGAKRRPFPHNDYEALDKMLTALRGQYRRTLIIIEGVYSMDGDFADVPKFVEVKKRHRAMLMVDEAHSFGTMGETGHGIAEHFDFDARDVDIWMGTLSKSASSCGGYIAGSEALVELLRYTAPGFVFSVGMPPGQVAAAIASLEVLEREPQRVHRLRQNSELFLNLCREAGLDTGDSGGTPVVPVITGNSLVALRLSNRLKKDGINVQPILYPAVDESAARLRFFITSEHSEEQIRFTVERTAHHYNDLSDSPAAPLRGTG
;
A
#
# COMPACT_ATOMS: atom_id res chain seq x y z
N MET A 1 -19.62 66.13 -43.47
CA MET A 1 -18.29 66.72 -43.16
C MET A 1 -17.53 65.77 -42.26
N GLU A 2 -16.20 65.86 -42.29
CA GLU A 2 -15.29 64.76 -41.95
C GLU A 2 -14.96 64.62 -40.46
N ARG A 3 -14.56 63.40 -40.04
CA ARG A 3 -13.47 63.17 -39.07
C ARG A 3 -12.69 61.87 -39.43
N PRO A 4 -11.38 61.78 -39.16
CA PRO A 4 -10.50 60.74 -39.71
C PRO A 4 -10.37 59.49 -38.83
N ARG A 5 -9.98 58.36 -39.44
CA ARG A 5 -9.69 57.09 -38.76
C ARG A 5 -8.26 57.05 -38.19
N VAL A 6 -8.12 56.68 -36.93
CA VAL A 6 -6.84 56.30 -36.29
C VAL A 6 -6.76 54.77 -36.21
N ARG A 7 -5.59 54.19 -36.48
CA ARG A 7 -5.34 52.74 -36.46
C ARG A 7 -5.41 52.18 -35.03
N SER A 8 -6.10 51.06 -34.82
CA SER A 8 -6.25 50.39 -33.52
C SER A 8 -5.09 49.44 -33.18
N ARG A 9 -4.89 49.22 -31.87
CA ARG A 9 -3.76 48.50 -31.24
C ARG A 9 -3.71 46.97 -31.46
N GLU A 10 -4.60 46.40 -32.26
CA GLU A 10 -4.75 44.93 -32.34
C GLU A 10 -3.58 44.23 -33.04
N ASN A 11 -2.91 44.90 -34.00
CA ASN A 11 -1.76 44.33 -34.70
C ASN A 11 -0.49 44.20 -33.82
N GLU A 12 -0.34 44.99 -32.75
CA GLU A 12 0.81 44.84 -31.83
C GLU A 12 0.72 43.59 -30.96
N ILE A 13 -0.49 43.18 -30.57
CA ILE A 13 -0.70 41.99 -29.73
C ILE A 13 -0.44 40.70 -30.52
N VAL A 14 -0.78 40.68 -31.81
CA VAL A 14 -0.45 39.55 -32.71
C VAL A 14 1.06 39.47 -32.96
N LEU A 15 1.75 40.60 -33.14
CA LEU A 15 3.20 40.63 -33.31
C LEU A 15 3.99 40.20 -32.06
N ARG A 16 3.52 40.55 -30.85
CA ARG A 16 4.14 40.06 -29.60
C ARG A 16 3.97 38.55 -29.41
N ARG A 17 2.86 37.94 -29.86
CA ARG A 17 2.69 36.47 -29.89
C ARG A 17 3.63 35.73 -30.86
N HIS A 18 4.33 36.43 -31.75
CA HIS A 18 5.34 35.82 -32.63
C HIS A 18 6.78 35.99 -32.15
N HIS A 19 7.04 36.74 -31.06
CA HIS A 19 8.38 36.88 -30.48
C HIS A 19 8.77 35.77 -29.48
N CYS A 20 7.83 34.94 -29.00
CA CYS A 20 8.15 33.75 -28.20
C CYS A 20 8.66 32.54 -29.01
N ASN A 21 8.63 32.58 -30.35
CA ASN A 21 8.88 31.41 -31.21
C ASN A 21 10.34 31.26 -31.67
N ARG A 22 11.32 31.59 -30.82
CA ARG A 22 12.74 31.24 -31.01
C ARG A 22 13.34 30.59 -29.76
N LEU A 23 12.65 29.56 -29.27
CA LEU A 23 13.31 28.49 -28.55
C LEU A 23 14.20 27.76 -29.57
N ASN A 24 15.52 27.78 -29.36
CA ASN A 24 16.48 27.20 -30.30
C ASN A 24 16.38 25.68 -30.26
N LEU A 25 15.76 25.11 -31.30
CA LEU A 25 15.72 23.67 -31.55
C LEU A 25 17.15 23.10 -31.59
N VAL A 26 17.32 21.87 -31.12
CA VAL A 26 18.62 21.19 -31.14
C VAL A 26 19.05 20.96 -32.59
N ASP A 27 20.31 21.27 -32.90
CA ASP A 27 20.86 20.98 -34.23
C ASP A 27 21.19 19.49 -34.36
N LEU A 28 20.26 18.75 -34.96
CA LEU A 28 20.40 17.32 -35.21
C LEU A 28 21.48 17.00 -36.27
N GLN A 29 21.91 17.97 -37.10
CA GLN A 29 22.99 17.72 -38.07
C GLN A 29 24.32 17.44 -37.39
N GLN A 30 24.56 18.03 -36.20
CA GLN A 30 25.73 17.75 -35.37
C GLN A 30 25.85 16.26 -35.02
N TYR A 31 24.73 15.61 -34.70
CA TYR A 31 24.69 14.23 -34.21
C TYR A 31 24.49 13.18 -35.32
N PHE A 32 23.66 13.50 -36.32
CA PHE A 32 23.23 12.54 -37.36
C PHE A 32 23.79 12.83 -38.75
N LYS A 33 24.42 13.98 -38.97
CA LYS A 33 24.87 14.44 -40.30
C LYS A 33 23.70 14.34 -41.30
N ASN A 34 23.86 13.57 -42.37
CA ASN A 34 22.87 13.38 -43.43
C ASN A 34 21.72 12.42 -43.05
N GLU A 35 21.79 11.74 -41.90
CA GLU A 35 20.82 10.71 -41.47
C GLU A 35 19.83 11.26 -40.42
N THR A 36 19.58 12.57 -40.42
CA THR A 36 18.72 13.23 -39.42
C THR A 36 17.31 12.61 -39.37
N PRO A 37 16.81 12.14 -38.20
CA PRO A 37 15.48 11.57 -38.07
C PRO A 37 14.38 12.65 -38.20
N PRO A 38 13.16 12.26 -38.60
CA PRO A 38 12.02 13.16 -38.66
C PRO A 38 11.55 13.59 -37.26
N ARG A 39 10.96 14.80 -37.16
CA ARG A 39 10.56 15.44 -35.89
C ARG A 39 9.04 15.50 -35.66
N ASP A 40 8.27 14.67 -36.34
CA ASP A 40 6.79 14.64 -36.27
C ASP A 40 6.25 13.62 -35.26
N HIS A 41 6.64 12.34 -35.37
CA HIS A 41 6.16 11.27 -34.48
C HIS A 41 7.01 9.99 -34.56
N PHE A 42 6.93 9.09 -33.58
CA PHE A 42 7.80 7.90 -33.54
C PHE A 42 7.63 6.88 -34.69
N VAL A 43 6.49 6.87 -35.39
CA VAL A 43 6.24 5.93 -36.51
C VAL A 43 7.06 6.28 -37.76
N SER A 44 7.32 7.56 -38.01
CA SER A 44 8.17 8.03 -39.12
C SER A 44 9.64 7.86 -38.77
N VAL A 45 10.02 8.09 -37.51
CA VAL A 45 11.36 7.82 -36.96
C VAL A 45 11.74 6.34 -37.16
N LEU A 46 10.88 5.41 -36.75
CA LEU A 46 11.10 3.97 -36.99
C LEU A 46 11.26 3.68 -38.49
N ARG A 47 10.37 4.21 -39.34
CA ARG A 47 10.44 4.02 -40.80
C ARG A 47 11.68 4.62 -41.45
N HIS A 48 12.21 5.73 -40.92
CA HIS A 48 13.47 6.34 -41.35
C HIS A 48 14.64 5.41 -41.05
N TRP A 49 14.73 4.89 -39.81
CA TRP A 49 15.82 3.96 -39.46
C TRP A 49 15.74 2.62 -40.19
N VAL A 50 14.55 2.14 -40.55
CA VAL A 50 14.36 1.00 -41.47
C VAL A 50 14.94 1.27 -42.86
N GLN A 51 14.84 2.51 -43.37
CA GLN A 51 15.40 2.87 -44.68
C GLN A 51 16.91 3.07 -44.63
N VAL A 52 17.43 3.65 -43.54
CA VAL A 52 18.85 4.00 -43.38
C VAL A 52 19.70 2.80 -42.95
N ARG A 53 19.18 1.95 -42.05
CA ARG A 53 19.95 0.87 -41.39
C ARG A 53 19.08 -0.36 -41.05
N PRO A 54 18.41 -0.99 -42.04
CA PRO A 54 17.42 -2.06 -41.82
C PRO A 54 17.96 -3.22 -40.97
N ASN A 55 19.19 -3.66 -41.24
CA ASN A 55 19.80 -4.83 -40.61
C ASN A 55 20.54 -4.51 -39.30
N ALA A 56 20.57 -3.25 -38.86
CA ALA A 56 21.20 -2.89 -37.59
C ALA A 56 20.29 -3.30 -36.42
N PRO A 57 20.84 -3.79 -35.29
CA PRO A 57 20.04 -4.12 -34.12
C PRO A 57 19.40 -2.85 -33.53
N ALA A 58 18.08 -2.89 -33.34
CA ALA A 58 17.32 -1.82 -32.72
C ALA A 58 17.24 -2.06 -31.20
N PHE A 59 16.69 -3.21 -30.80
CA PHE A 59 16.58 -3.61 -29.40
C PHE A 59 17.05 -5.03 -29.18
N THR A 60 17.77 -5.23 -28.09
CA THR A 60 17.99 -6.55 -27.48
C THR A 60 17.26 -6.60 -26.15
N PHE A 61 16.63 -7.72 -25.79
CA PHE A 61 16.23 -8.02 -24.43
C PHE A 61 17.11 -9.14 -23.88
N THR A 62 17.67 -8.95 -22.69
CA THR A 62 18.64 -9.86 -22.07
C THR A 62 18.29 -10.19 -20.62
N ASP A 63 18.69 -11.39 -20.18
CA ASP A 63 18.73 -11.77 -18.77
C ASP A 63 20.03 -11.34 -18.05
N GLY A 64 20.98 -10.75 -18.79
CA GLY A 64 22.26 -10.26 -18.28
C GLY A 64 23.34 -11.34 -18.11
N GLU A 65 23.02 -12.61 -18.37
CA GLU A 65 23.92 -13.74 -18.14
C GLU A 65 24.08 -14.66 -19.36
N GLY A 66 23.29 -14.51 -20.42
CA GLY A 66 23.37 -15.44 -21.56
C GLY A 66 22.41 -15.17 -22.71
N SER A 67 21.12 -15.04 -22.41
CA SER A 67 20.05 -15.16 -23.40
C SER A 67 19.65 -13.80 -23.96
N ASP A 68 20.09 -13.51 -25.19
CA ASP A 68 19.80 -12.27 -25.89
C ASP A 68 18.78 -12.50 -27.00
N GLN A 69 17.58 -11.94 -26.87
CA GLN A 69 16.63 -11.82 -27.98
C GLN A 69 16.86 -10.47 -28.65
N THR A 70 17.07 -10.43 -29.96
CA THR A 70 17.38 -9.18 -30.68
C THR A 70 16.47 -9.00 -31.88
N LEU A 71 15.99 -7.76 -32.09
CA LEU A 71 15.29 -7.33 -33.29
C LEU A 71 16.10 -6.24 -33.99
N SER A 72 16.35 -6.43 -35.29
CA SER A 72 16.80 -5.37 -36.18
C SER A 72 15.69 -4.34 -36.45
N TYR A 73 16.05 -3.19 -37.03
CA TYR A 73 15.06 -2.19 -37.45
C TYR A 73 14.03 -2.75 -38.44
N ALA A 74 14.46 -3.59 -39.39
CA ALA A 74 13.58 -4.24 -40.35
C ALA A 74 12.59 -5.19 -39.65
N GLU A 75 13.07 -6.13 -38.83
CA GLU A 75 12.23 -7.10 -38.12
C GLU A 75 11.23 -6.40 -37.18
N LEU A 76 11.70 -5.42 -36.39
CA LEU A 76 10.83 -4.61 -35.53
C LEU A 76 9.73 -3.91 -36.34
N TRP A 77 10.04 -3.37 -37.53
CA TRP A 77 9.04 -2.72 -38.36
C TRP A 77 8.06 -3.70 -39.00
N GLU A 78 8.49 -4.90 -39.39
CA GLU A 78 7.58 -5.92 -39.91
C GLU A 78 6.58 -6.38 -38.84
N GLU A 79 7.07 -6.61 -37.62
CA GLU A 79 6.25 -6.94 -36.45
C GLU A 79 5.27 -5.79 -36.10
N VAL A 80 5.76 -4.56 -35.99
CA VAL A 80 4.95 -3.36 -35.70
C VAL A 80 3.88 -3.12 -36.77
N ARG A 81 4.24 -3.21 -38.06
CA ARG A 81 3.31 -3.03 -39.18
C ARG A 81 2.28 -4.16 -39.24
N GLY A 82 2.71 -5.40 -39.00
CA GLY A 82 1.85 -6.57 -38.96
C GLY A 82 0.83 -6.49 -37.83
N LEU A 83 1.26 -6.17 -36.62
CA LEU A 83 0.38 -5.99 -35.47
C LEU A 83 -0.55 -4.78 -35.64
N ALA A 84 -0.04 -3.61 -36.07
CA ALA A 84 -0.87 -2.43 -36.30
C ALA A 84 -1.98 -2.68 -37.33
N GLY A 85 -1.70 -3.43 -38.41
CA GLY A 85 -2.71 -3.82 -39.39
C GLY A 85 -3.76 -4.80 -38.84
N TYR A 86 -3.38 -5.71 -37.95
CA TYR A 86 -4.33 -6.53 -37.20
C TYR A 86 -5.21 -5.70 -36.26
N LEU A 87 -4.61 -4.78 -35.49
CA LEU A 87 -5.35 -3.89 -34.57
C LEU A 87 -6.36 -3.00 -35.32
N GLN A 88 -5.97 -2.42 -36.45
CA GLN A 88 -6.86 -1.61 -37.28
C GLN A 88 -7.93 -2.44 -38.01
N GLY A 89 -7.54 -3.55 -38.64
CA GLY A 89 -8.38 -4.30 -39.57
C GLY A 89 -9.27 -5.38 -38.93
N ARG A 90 -8.82 -6.01 -37.84
CA ARG A 90 -9.50 -7.14 -37.20
C ARG A 90 -10.09 -6.77 -35.83
N CYS A 91 -9.36 -6.00 -35.03
CA CYS A 91 -9.87 -5.52 -33.74
C CYS A 91 -10.70 -4.24 -33.88
N GLY A 92 -10.45 -3.45 -34.93
CA GLY A 92 -11.19 -2.20 -35.18
C GLY A 92 -10.75 -1.02 -34.32
N ILE A 93 -9.53 -1.06 -33.74
CA ILE A 93 -8.93 0.04 -32.98
C ILE A 93 -8.74 1.24 -33.90
N ARG A 94 -9.15 2.43 -33.43
CA ARG A 94 -9.14 3.68 -34.21
C ARG A 94 -8.14 4.68 -33.67
N ALA A 95 -7.80 5.66 -34.49
CA ALA A 95 -6.97 6.77 -34.07
C ALA A 95 -7.63 7.55 -32.92
N GLY A 96 -6.90 7.77 -31.81
CA GLY A 96 -7.41 8.40 -30.60
C GLY A 96 -8.06 7.47 -29.56
N ASP A 97 -8.20 6.16 -29.85
CA ASP A 97 -8.56 5.17 -28.82
C ASP A 97 -7.45 5.10 -27.76
N ARG A 98 -7.80 4.90 -26.48
CA ARG A 98 -6.83 4.64 -25.41
C ARG A 98 -6.65 3.14 -25.26
N VAL A 99 -5.39 2.71 -25.38
CA VAL A 99 -4.99 1.30 -25.39
C VAL A 99 -4.04 1.06 -24.24
N LEU A 100 -4.47 0.26 -23.27
CA LEU A 100 -3.64 -0.17 -22.15
C LEU A 100 -2.55 -1.13 -22.64
N LEU A 101 -1.31 -0.91 -22.20
CA LEU A 101 -0.19 -1.79 -22.50
C LEU A 101 0.20 -2.48 -21.18
N LEU A 102 -0.27 -3.72 -20.99
CA LEU A 102 -0.13 -4.51 -19.76
C LEU A 102 0.91 -5.63 -19.91
N TYR A 103 2.03 -5.32 -20.56
CA TYR A 103 3.07 -6.31 -20.87
C TYR A 103 3.99 -6.58 -19.67
N PRO A 104 4.54 -7.80 -19.56
CA PRO A 104 5.78 -8.02 -18.82
C PRO A 104 6.96 -7.31 -19.51
N PRO A 105 8.11 -7.11 -18.83
CA PRO A 105 9.32 -6.62 -19.48
C PRO A 105 9.75 -7.54 -20.64
N GLY A 106 9.99 -6.97 -21.82
CA GLY A 106 10.33 -7.75 -23.02
C GLY A 106 10.16 -6.95 -24.31
N LEU A 107 10.54 -7.55 -25.45
CA LEU A 107 10.40 -6.92 -26.77
C LEU A 107 8.93 -6.78 -27.22
N ASP A 108 8.02 -7.62 -26.73
CA ASP A 108 6.58 -7.50 -26.98
C ASP A 108 6.01 -6.14 -26.55
N PHE A 109 6.52 -5.55 -25.46
CA PHE A 109 6.14 -4.19 -25.05
C PHE A 109 6.55 -3.16 -26.12
N VAL A 110 7.76 -3.29 -26.68
CA VAL A 110 8.30 -2.38 -27.70
C VAL A 110 7.48 -2.49 -28.99
N ILE A 111 7.18 -3.72 -29.43
CA ILE A 111 6.29 -3.99 -30.57
C ILE A 111 4.89 -3.42 -30.30
N GLY A 112 4.30 -3.69 -29.13
CA GLY A 112 2.96 -3.22 -28.75
C GLY A 112 2.84 -1.70 -28.69
N LEU A 113 3.86 -1.01 -28.16
CA LEU A 113 3.94 0.45 -28.10
C LEU A 113 3.96 1.06 -29.51
N PHE A 114 4.90 0.66 -30.35
CA PHE A 114 5.02 1.22 -31.70
C PHE A 114 3.89 0.76 -32.63
N ALA A 115 3.29 -0.42 -32.42
CA ALA A 115 2.08 -0.85 -33.12
C ALA A 115 0.85 -0.02 -32.72
N THR A 116 0.73 0.37 -31.46
CA THR A 116 -0.32 1.28 -30.96
C THR A 116 -0.18 2.66 -31.62
N HIS A 117 1.03 3.21 -31.68
CA HIS A 117 1.31 4.45 -32.42
C HIS A 117 1.06 4.29 -33.93
N ALA A 118 1.49 3.18 -34.54
CA ALA A 118 1.29 2.90 -35.96
C ALA A 118 -0.18 2.60 -36.34
N ALA A 119 -1.04 2.26 -35.37
CA ALA A 119 -2.49 2.24 -35.52
C ALA A 119 -3.12 3.66 -35.40
N GLY A 120 -2.42 4.60 -34.77
CA GLY A 120 -2.86 5.97 -34.48
C GLY A 120 -3.48 6.15 -33.09
N ALA A 121 -3.42 5.11 -32.25
CA ALA A 121 -4.02 5.08 -30.92
C ALA A 121 -3.06 5.67 -29.85
N ILE A 122 -3.62 5.96 -28.68
CA ILE A 122 -2.91 6.53 -27.53
C ILE A 122 -2.49 5.40 -26.60
N ALA A 123 -1.19 5.26 -26.37
CA ALA A 123 -0.66 4.25 -25.46
C ALA A 123 -0.90 4.64 -23.99
N VAL A 124 -1.29 3.67 -23.17
CA VAL A 124 -1.43 3.81 -21.72
C VAL A 124 -0.62 2.70 -21.03
N PRO A 125 0.70 2.89 -20.85
CA PRO A 125 1.56 1.90 -20.18
C PRO A 125 1.15 1.71 -18.71
N ALA A 126 0.97 0.46 -18.29
CA ALA A 126 0.68 0.11 -16.91
C ALA A 126 1.23 -1.29 -16.59
N TYR A 127 1.52 -1.56 -15.32
CA TYR A 127 1.93 -2.89 -14.88
C TYR A 127 0.72 -3.85 -14.86
N PRO A 128 0.84 -5.12 -15.29
CA PRO A 128 -0.25 -6.09 -15.25
C PRO A 128 -0.75 -6.40 -13.82
N PRO A 129 -2.05 -6.73 -13.62
CA PRO A 129 -2.56 -7.16 -12.32
C PRO A 129 -1.90 -8.45 -11.81
N ARG A 130 -1.85 -8.65 -10.49
CA ARG A 130 -1.44 -9.91 -9.85
C ARG A 130 -2.68 -10.62 -9.28
N ARG A 131 -2.84 -11.92 -9.53
CA ARG A 131 -3.99 -12.74 -9.08
C ARG A 131 -4.34 -12.59 -7.59
N ASN A 132 -3.35 -12.44 -6.70
CA ASN A 132 -3.54 -12.44 -5.24
C ASN A 132 -3.39 -11.04 -4.59
N ARG A 133 -3.50 -9.94 -5.34
CA ARG A 133 -3.43 -8.57 -4.79
C ARG A 133 -4.55 -7.69 -5.35
N LYS A 134 -5.38 -7.11 -4.47
CA LYS A 134 -6.46 -6.15 -4.81
C LYS A 134 -5.92 -5.05 -5.74
N ALA A 135 -6.27 -5.07 -7.04
CA ALA A 135 -5.62 -4.24 -8.07
C ALA A 135 -6.36 -2.91 -8.35
N SER A 136 -6.79 -2.24 -7.26
CA SER A 136 -7.51 -0.95 -7.25
C SER A 136 -6.90 0.15 -8.13
N ARG A 137 -5.58 0.14 -8.33
CA ARG A 137 -4.87 1.09 -9.19
C ARG A 137 -5.17 0.90 -10.67
N ILE A 138 -5.32 -0.34 -11.15
CA ILE A 138 -5.53 -0.62 -12.57
C ILE A 138 -6.96 -0.28 -12.96
N ARG A 139 -7.96 -0.62 -12.14
CA ARG A 139 -9.35 -0.14 -12.34
C ARG A 139 -9.43 1.38 -12.38
N SER A 140 -8.70 2.06 -11.49
CA SER A 140 -8.64 3.53 -11.48
C SER A 140 -8.07 4.09 -12.79
N ILE A 141 -7.03 3.47 -13.36
CA ILE A 141 -6.44 3.85 -14.66
C ILE A 141 -7.41 3.55 -15.82
N VAL A 142 -8.06 2.39 -15.82
CA VAL A 142 -9.08 1.99 -16.82
C VAL A 142 -10.21 3.03 -16.89
N VAL A 143 -10.73 3.42 -15.73
CA VAL A 143 -11.86 4.37 -15.59
C VAL A 143 -11.43 5.80 -15.94
N ASP A 144 -10.31 6.31 -15.42
CA ASP A 144 -9.83 7.67 -15.72
C ASP A 144 -9.47 7.81 -17.22
N ALA A 145 -8.84 6.80 -17.83
CA ALA A 145 -8.54 6.79 -19.27
C ALA A 145 -9.76 6.57 -20.19
N ASP A 146 -10.89 6.06 -19.69
CA ASP A 146 -11.96 5.41 -20.48
C ASP A 146 -11.33 4.43 -21.50
N ALA A 147 -10.47 3.52 -21.02
CA ALA A 147 -9.76 2.57 -21.86
C ALA A 147 -10.65 1.38 -22.22
N ARG A 148 -10.78 1.07 -23.52
CA ARG A 148 -11.61 -0.04 -24.03
C ARG A 148 -10.81 -1.25 -24.49
N TRP A 149 -9.50 -1.06 -24.67
CA TRP A 149 -8.58 -2.06 -25.22
C TRP A 149 -7.40 -2.24 -24.27
N ALA A 150 -6.96 -3.47 -24.10
CA ALA A 150 -5.72 -3.79 -23.40
C ALA A 150 -4.92 -4.82 -24.22
N LEU A 151 -3.64 -4.53 -24.44
CA LEU A 151 -2.71 -5.41 -25.12
C LEU A 151 -1.73 -6.02 -24.10
N SER A 152 -1.42 -7.30 -24.27
CA SER A 152 -0.35 -7.99 -23.54
C SER A 152 0.11 -9.24 -24.31
N THR A 153 0.97 -10.06 -23.72
CA THR A 153 1.24 -11.42 -24.19
C THR A 153 0.03 -12.32 -23.94
N ARG A 154 -0.10 -13.41 -24.69
CA ARG A 154 -1.17 -14.40 -24.51
C ARG A 154 -1.13 -15.01 -23.12
N SER A 155 0.06 -15.31 -22.58
CA SER A 155 0.21 -15.83 -21.21
C SER A 155 -0.47 -14.94 -20.17
N VAL A 156 -0.27 -13.61 -20.26
CA VAL A 156 -0.91 -12.64 -19.36
C VAL A 156 -2.40 -12.47 -19.68
N VAL A 157 -2.81 -12.50 -20.94
CA VAL A 157 -4.24 -12.45 -21.29
C VAL A 157 -5.00 -13.68 -20.79
N ASP A 158 -4.45 -14.88 -20.95
CA ASP A 158 -5.04 -16.14 -20.46
C ASP A 158 -5.07 -16.15 -18.91
N GLN A 159 -4.07 -15.54 -18.23
CA GLN A 159 -4.07 -15.34 -16.77
C GLN A 159 -5.17 -14.36 -16.28
N LEU A 160 -5.46 -13.31 -17.05
CA LEU A 160 -6.44 -12.26 -16.73
C LEU A 160 -7.87 -12.54 -17.24
N SER A 161 -8.02 -13.53 -18.12
CA SER A 161 -9.26 -13.93 -18.80
C SER A 161 -9.60 -15.39 -18.50
N GLY A 162 -9.45 -15.81 -17.23
CA GLY A 162 -9.77 -17.16 -16.77
C GLY A 162 -11.28 -17.45 -16.77
N ASN A 163 -11.73 -18.35 -15.89
CA ASN A 163 -13.17 -18.71 -15.80
C ASN A 163 -14.09 -17.50 -15.64
N GLU A 164 -13.60 -16.41 -15.05
CA GLU A 164 -14.20 -15.08 -15.13
C GLU A 164 -13.12 -14.04 -15.48
N LEU A 165 -13.55 -12.93 -16.09
CA LEU A 165 -12.68 -11.79 -16.43
C LEU A 165 -12.32 -11.04 -15.13
N HIS A 166 -11.04 -10.74 -14.91
CA HIS A 166 -10.57 -10.04 -13.72
C HIS A 166 -11.38 -8.74 -13.46
N GLU A 167 -11.94 -8.58 -12.25
CA GLU A 167 -12.93 -7.54 -11.90
C GLU A 167 -12.51 -6.11 -12.32
N ASP A 168 -11.25 -5.77 -12.08
CA ASP A 168 -10.65 -4.48 -12.44
C ASP A 168 -10.67 -4.17 -13.98
N LEU A 169 -10.83 -5.18 -14.82
CA LEU A 169 -10.80 -5.09 -16.29
C LEU A 169 -12.19 -5.26 -16.94
N VAL A 170 -13.28 -5.34 -16.16
CA VAL A 170 -14.66 -5.42 -16.67
C VAL A 170 -14.95 -4.26 -17.63
N GLY A 171 -15.29 -4.59 -18.88
CA GLY A 171 -15.53 -3.65 -19.98
C GLY A 171 -14.36 -3.43 -20.94
N VAL A 172 -13.17 -3.98 -20.64
CA VAL A 172 -11.95 -3.87 -21.45
C VAL A 172 -11.76 -5.13 -22.29
N GLN A 173 -11.51 -4.99 -23.59
CA GLN A 173 -11.16 -6.11 -24.47
C GLN A 173 -9.65 -6.40 -24.39
N LEU A 174 -9.30 -7.56 -23.82
CA LEU A 174 -7.93 -8.06 -23.72
C LEU A 174 -7.49 -8.76 -25.02
N LEU A 175 -6.31 -8.40 -25.53
CA LEU A 175 -5.77 -8.89 -26.79
C LEU A 175 -4.33 -9.39 -26.60
N GLY A 176 -4.12 -10.71 -26.68
CA GLY A 176 -2.77 -11.31 -26.71
C GLY A 176 -2.10 -11.04 -28.07
N THR A 177 -0.94 -10.38 -28.09
CA THR A 177 -0.29 -9.87 -29.32
C THR A 177 0.95 -10.64 -29.78
N ASP A 178 1.44 -11.57 -28.98
CA ASP A 178 2.60 -12.46 -29.21
C ASP A 178 2.30 -13.63 -30.18
N VAL A 179 1.08 -13.71 -30.73
CA VAL A 179 0.67 -14.79 -31.65
C VAL A 179 1.00 -14.41 -33.10
N PRO A 180 1.87 -15.15 -33.83
CA PRO A 180 2.28 -14.79 -35.20
C PRO A 180 1.12 -14.70 -36.22
N SER A 181 0.06 -15.51 -36.05
CA SER A 181 -1.14 -15.45 -36.91
C SER A 181 -1.95 -14.15 -36.75
N LYS A 182 -1.63 -13.31 -35.77
CA LYS A 182 -2.17 -11.96 -35.58
C LYS A 182 -1.28 -10.87 -36.18
N ARG A 183 -0.50 -11.19 -37.21
CA ARG A 183 0.21 -10.22 -38.06
C ARG A 183 -0.52 -10.11 -39.41
N ASP A 184 -1.08 -8.93 -39.70
CA ASP A 184 -1.83 -8.67 -40.94
C ASP A 184 -1.46 -7.29 -41.51
N ALA A 185 -0.27 -7.20 -42.11
CA ALA A 185 0.22 -5.97 -42.72
C ALA A 185 -0.64 -5.49 -43.92
N THR A 186 -1.51 -6.36 -44.49
CA THR A 186 -2.35 -6.00 -45.65
C THR A 186 -3.46 -5.02 -45.28
N HIS A 187 -3.92 -5.09 -44.02
CA HIS A 187 -4.91 -4.19 -43.45
C HIS A 187 -4.32 -2.89 -42.88
N TRP A 188 -3.01 -2.79 -42.69
CA TRP A 188 -2.38 -1.58 -42.15
C TRP A 188 -2.59 -0.37 -43.06
N ARG A 189 -3.04 0.74 -42.49
CA ARG A 189 -3.16 2.04 -43.15
C ARG A 189 -2.45 3.07 -42.28
N CYS A 190 -1.41 3.69 -42.84
CA CYS A 190 -0.62 4.71 -42.16
C CYS A 190 -1.54 5.83 -41.64
N PRO A 191 -1.62 6.05 -40.31
CA PRO A 191 -2.51 7.06 -39.74
C PRO A 191 -2.03 8.46 -40.10
N LYS A 192 -2.97 9.41 -40.25
CA LYS A 192 -2.67 10.84 -40.40
C LYS A 192 -2.41 11.48 -39.04
N LEU A 193 -1.36 11.02 -38.37
CA LEU A 193 -0.90 11.61 -37.11
C LEU A 193 -0.40 13.04 -37.37
N ARG A 194 -0.68 13.93 -36.41
CA ARG A 194 -0.10 15.27 -36.34
C ARG A 194 0.76 15.35 -35.09
N ASN A 195 1.71 16.28 -35.05
CA ASN A 195 2.57 16.54 -33.90
C ASN A 195 1.73 16.77 -32.62
N GLU A 196 0.55 17.40 -32.77
CA GLU A 196 -0.42 17.68 -31.72
C GLU A 196 -1.24 16.46 -31.23
N ALA A 197 -1.10 15.28 -31.83
CA ALA A 197 -1.80 14.08 -31.40
C ALA A 197 -1.20 13.55 -30.09
N LEU A 198 -2.05 13.02 -29.20
CA LEU A 198 -1.58 12.33 -27.99
C LEU A 198 -0.88 11.02 -28.40
N GLY A 199 0.32 10.79 -27.86
CA GLY A 199 1.06 9.54 -28.04
C GLY A 199 0.98 8.64 -26.81
N VAL A 200 1.01 9.24 -25.60
CA VAL A 200 1.04 8.52 -24.32
C VAL A 200 0.17 9.24 -23.28
N LEU A 201 -0.58 8.47 -22.47
CA LEU A 201 -1.04 8.93 -21.16
C LEU A 201 -0.15 8.33 -20.08
N GLN A 202 0.78 9.12 -19.54
CA GLN A 202 1.78 8.66 -18.58
C GLN A 202 1.22 8.80 -17.16
N TYR A 203 0.89 7.69 -16.51
CA TYR A 203 0.26 7.72 -15.18
C TYR A 203 1.27 7.86 -14.04
N THR A 204 1.19 8.97 -13.30
CA THR A 204 2.03 9.19 -12.12
C THR A 204 1.44 8.55 -10.87
N SER A 205 2.30 8.18 -9.92
CA SER A 205 1.94 7.55 -8.63
C SER A 205 1.47 8.57 -7.58
N GLY A 206 0.83 9.66 -7.99
CA GLY A 206 0.68 10.91 -7.23
C GLY A 206 0.38 10.74 -5.73
N SER A 207 1.06 11.54 -4.90
CA SER A 207 0.99 11.53 -3.42
C SER A 207 -0.42 11.66 -2.82
N THR A 208 -1.41 12.01 -3.63
CA THR A 208 -2.83 12.16 -3.28
C THR A 208 -3.67 10.90 -3.55
N GLY A 209 -3.07 9.71 -3.62
CA GLY A 209 -3.74 8.39 -3.70
C GLY A 209 -4.44 8.03 -5.03
N SER A 210 -4.95 9.01 -5.79
CA SER A 210 -5.55 8.79 -7.11
C SER A 210 -4.53 8.92 -8.25
N PRO A 211 -4.41 7.94 -9.17
CA PRO A 211 -3.54 8.05 -10.35
C PRO A 211 -3.91 9.24 -11.22
N LYS A 212 -2.93 9.87 -11.88
CA LYS A 212 -3.15 10.99 -12.82
C LYS A 212 -2.44 10.71 -14.14
N GLY A 213 -3.18 10.64 -15.25
CA GLY A 213 -2.59 10.46 -16.57
C GLY A 213 -2.10 11.79 -17.15
N VAL A 214 -0.78 11.98 -17.26
CA VAL A 214 -0.19 13.14 -17.95
C VAL A 214 -0.39 12.98 -19.46
N MET A 215 -0.94 14.01 -20.10
CA MET A 215 -1.23 14.02 -21.53
C MET A 215 0.01 14.40 -22.37
N LEU A 216 0.72 13.40 -22.89
CA LEU A 216 1.92 13.61 -23.71
C LEU A 216 1.60 13.48 -25.21
N THR A 217 1.94 14.53 -25.97
CA THR A 217 1.81 14.55 -27.44
C THR A 217 3.03 13.96 -28.14
N GLN A 218 2.89 13.57 -29.40
CA GLN A 218 4.03 13.16 -30.24
C GLN A 218 5.11 14.26 -30.27
N ALA A 219 4.72 15.53 -30.35
CA ALA A 219 5.63 16.68 -30.24
C ALA A 219 6.40 16.71 -28.92
N ASN A 220 5.74 16.48 -27.77
CA ASN A 220 6.40 16.47 -26.46
C ASN A 220 7.45 15.36 -26.36
N LEU A 221 7.12 14.15 -26.83
CA LEU A 221 8.00 12.98 -26.80
C LEU A 221 9.25 13.18 -27.69
N ILE A 222 9.07 13.75 -28.89
CA ILE A 222 10.19 14.10 -29.78
C ILE A 222 11.03 15.22 -29.17
N ALA A 223 10.41 16.31 -28.70
CA ALA A 223 11.12 17.44 -28.09
C ALA A 223 11.97 17.00 -26.89
N ASN A 224 11.44 16.14 -26.01
CA ASN A 224 12.23 15.63 -24.90
C ASN A 224 13.36 14.68 -25.33
N SER A 225 13.18 13.92 -26.42
CA SER A 225 14.27 13.11 -27.00
C SER A 225 15.41 13.97 -27.56
N GLU A 226 15.10 15.12 -28.17
CA GLU A 226 16.10 16.13 -28.55
C GLU A 226 16.84 16.71 -27.33
N LEU A 227 16.11 17.00 -26.24
CA LEU A 227 16.69 17.49 -24.99
C LEU A 227 17.62 16.47 -24.33
N ILE A 228 17.25 15.18 -24.29
CA ILE A 228 18.13 14.13 -23.77
C ILE A 228 19.38 14.03 -24.64
N LEU A 229 19.24 14.04 -25.98
CA LEU A 229 20.39 14.00 -26.89
C LEU A 229 21.37 15.16 -26.64
N HIS A 230 20.85 16.37 -26.45
CA HIS A 230 21.66 17.54 -26.18
C HIS A 230 22.25 17.54 -24.75
N GLY A 231 21.50 17.14 -23.74
CA GLY A 231 21.97 17.11 -22.35
C GLY A 231 22.99 16.00 -22.06
N PHE A 232 23.01 14.95 -22.89
CA PHE A 232 23.95 13.84 -22.78
C PHE A 232 25.19 14.01 -23.67
N GLU A 233 25.15 14.86 -24.71
CA GLU A 233 26.18 15.06 -25.75
C GLU A 233 26.98 13.78 -26.11
N PRO A 234 26.32 12.67 -26.49
CA PRO A 234 26.98 11.37 -26.58
C PRO A 234 27.97 11.30 -27.75
N GLN A 235 29.02 10.47 -27.59
CA GLN A 235 30.00 10.22 -28.65
C GLN A 235 29.40 9.46 -29.85
N SER A 236 30.19 9.30 -30.91
CA SER A 236 29.73 8.70 -32.18
C SER A 236 29.25 7.25 -32.06
N THR A 237 29.74 6.52 -31.07
CA THR A 237 29.31 5.16 -30.73
C THR A 237 28.29 5.25 -29.60
N ILE A 238 27.06 4.85 -29.88
CA ILE A 238 25.95 4.92 -28.91
C ILE A 238 25.37 3.51 -28.79
N ILE A 239 25.51 2.94 -27.60
CA ILE A 239 24.85 1.71 -27.19
C ILE A 239 24.19 2.02 -25.84
N GLY A 240 22.87 1.95 -25.79
CA GLY A 240 22.10 2.18 -24.57
C GLY A 240 21.88 0.88 -23.80
N ALA A 241 21.72 0.95 -22.47
CA ALA A 241 21.06 -0.11 -21.72
C ALA A 241 20.13 0.43 -20.63
N SER A 242 18.99 -0.23 -20.44
CA SER A 242 18.01 0.11 -19.41
C SER A 242 17.36 -1.14 -18.83
N TRP A 243 17.44 -1.29 -17.50
CA TRP A 243 16.62 -2.20 -16.70
C TRP A 243 15.37 -1.50 -16.13
N LEU A 244 15.16 -0.22 -16.45
CA LEU A 244 14.14 0.61 -15.79
C LEU A 244 12.72 0.25 -16.25
N PRO A 245 11.70 0.34 -15.37
CA PRO A 245 10.34 -0.07 -15.72
C PRO A 245 9.73 0.78 -16.84
N THR A 246 9.26 0.13 -17.91
CA THR A 246 8.70 0.79 -19.12
C THR A 246 7.36 1.49 -18.93
N TYR A 247 6.74 1.37 -17.75
CA TYR A 247 5.57 2.13 -17.30
C TYR A 247 5.95 3.36 -16.45
N HIS A 248 7.24 3.61 -16.21
CA HIS A 248 7.78 4.84 -15.63
C HIS A 248 8.39 5.70 -16.74
N ASP A 249 8.35 7.03 -16.60
CA ASP A 249 8.87 7.99 -17.60
C ASP A 249 10.32 7.70 -18.05
N MET A 250 11.24 7.47 -17.11
CA MET A 250 12.65 7.21 -17.38
C MET A 250 12.89 5.88 -18.14
N GLY A 251 12.09 4.85 -17.85
CA GLY A 251 12.15 3.58 -18.59
C GLY A 251 11.48 3.66 -19.96
N LEU A 252 10.38 4.40 -20.09
CA LEU A 252 9.66 4.59 -21.34
C LEU A 252 10.39 5.55 -22.31
N VAL A 253 10.59 6.78 -21.86
CA VAL A 253 11.18 7.86 -22.66
C VAL A 253 12.68 7.62 -22.81
N GLY A 254 13.41 7.44 -21.69
CA GLY A 254 14.85 7.20 -21.70
C GLY A 254 15.23 5.81 -22.23
N GLY A 255 14.50 4.77 -21.84
CA GLY A 255 14.84 3.38 -22.20
C GLY A 255 14.29 2.85 -23.53
N VAL A 256 13.24 3.44 -24.11
CA VAL A 256 12.62 2.94 -25.36
C VAL A 256 12.48 4.03 -26.43
N LEU A 257 11.93 5.20 -26.11
CA LEU A 257 11.69 6.24 -27.13
C LEU A 257 12.99 6.93 -27.56
N MET A 258 13.86 7.32 -26.64
CA MET A 258 15.13 7.99 -26.95
C MET A 258 16.06 7.11 -27.82
N PRO A 259 16.30 5.82 -27.55
CA PRO A 259 17.07 4.96 -28.46
C PRO A 259 16.45 4.82 -29.85
N MET A 260 15.11 4.76 -29.93
CA MET A 260 14.40 4.79 -31.21
C MET A 260 14.61 6.11 -31.95
N PHE A 261 14.59 7.25 -31.25
CA PHE A 261 14.89 8.56 -31.83
C PHE A 261 16.28 8.61 -32.45
N VAL A 262 17.31 8.16 -31.71
CA VAL A 262 18.71 8.15 -32.16
C VAL A 262 19.01 7.05 -33.19
N GLY A 263 18.14 6.04 -33.32
CA GLY A 263 18.32 4.95 -34.28
C GLY A 263 19.46 4.00 -33.91
N ARG A 264 19.75 3.86 -32.62
CA ARG A 264 20.92 3.13 -32.10
C ARG A 264 20.49 1.98 -31.20
N HIS A 265 21.36 0.99 -31.12
CA HIS A 265 21.10 -0.26 -30.40
C HIS A 265 20.92 0.00 -28.90
N ASN A 266 19.87 -0.58 -28.32
CA ASN A 266 19.61 -0.49 -26.89
C ASN A 266 19.26 -1.86 -26.29
N ILE A 267 19.89 -2.17 -25.16
CA ILE A 267 19.72 -3.41 -24.43
C ILE A 267 18.73 -3.18 -23.28
N LEU A 268 17.67 -3.97 -23.26
CA LEU A 268 16.63 -3.98 -22.24
C LEU A 268 16.81 -5.17 -21.32
N MET A 269 16.55 -4.97 -20.03
CA MET A 269 16.53 -6.02 -19.01
C MET A 269 15.27 -5.82 -18.15
N SER A 270 14.77 -6.86 -17.48
CA SER A 270 13.70 -6.67 -16.51
C SER A 270 14.22 -5.89 -15.28
N PRO A 271 13.42 -5.01 -14.66
CA PRO A 271 13.80 -4.37 -13.40
C PRO A 271 14.06 -5.39 -12.29
N MET A 272 13.37 -6.53 -12.38
CA MET A 272 13.55 -7.64 -11.46
C MET A 272 14.94 -8.25 -11.62
N ALA A 273 15.41 -8.59 -12.83
CA ALA A 273 16.74 -9.17 -13.02
C ALA A 273 17.87 -8.29 -12.46
N PHE A 274 17.77 -6.95 -12.53
CA PHE A 274 18.67 -6.04 -11.83
C PHE A 274 18.55 -6.14 -10.30
N LEU A 275 17.36 -5.90 -9.75
CA LEU A 275 17.11 -5.94 -8.30
C LEU A 275 17.50 -7.28 -7.68
N GLN A 276 17.36 -8.36 -8.46
CA GLN A 276 17.70 -9.70 -8.06
C GLN A 276 19.21 -9.91 -7.92
N ARG A 277 19.97 -9.39 -8.88
CA ARG A 277 21.42 -9.58 -8.94
C ARG A 277 22.05 -8.35 -9.59
N PRO A 278 22.38 -7.31 -8.79
CA PRO A 278 22.86 -6.03 -9.33
C PRO A 278 24.09 -6.13 -10.24
N SER A 279 24.92 -7.17 -10.09
CA SER A 279 26.05 -7.45 -10.98
C SER A 279 25.62 -7.69 -12.44
N ARG A 280 24.40 -8.16 -12.71
CA ARG A 280 23.87 -8.35 -14.08
C ARG A 280 23.86 -7.05 -14.89
N TRP A 281 23.65 -5.91 -14.23
CA TRP A 281 23.73 -4.60 -14.89
C TRP A 281 25.16 -4.30 -15.37
N LEU A 282 26.15 -4.52 -14.50
CA LEU A 282 27.58 -4.34 -14.83
C LEU A 282 28.05 -5.37 -15.88
N GLN A 283 27.57 -6.62 -15.79
CA GLN A 283 27.81 -7.68 -16.77
C GLN A 283 27.23 -7.31 -18.15
N THR A 284 26.02 -6.76 -18.19
CA THR A 284 25.39 -6.28 -19.43
C THR A 284 26.18 -5.11 -20.03
N ILE A 285 26.63 -4.16 -19.19
CA ILE A 285 27.46 -3.04 -19.63
C ILE A 285 28.76 -3.54 -20.26
N SER A 286 29.46 -4.45 -19.58
CA SER A 286 30.72 -5.00 -20.06
C SER A 286 30.57 -5.86 -21.33
N ARG A 287 29.60 -6.78 -21.35
CA ARG A 287 29.33 -7.69 -22.47
C ARG A 287 28.93 -6.96 -23.75
N HIS A 288 28.07 -5.95 -23.65
CA HIS A 288 27.53 -5.22 -24.81
C HIS A 288 28.27 -3.91 -25.10
N GLN A 289 29.33 -3.59 -24.33
CA GLN A 289 30.10 -2.35 -24.44
C GLN A 289 29.19 -1.11 -24.39
N VAL A 290 28.31 -1.08 -23.40
CA VAL A 290 27.26 -0.07 -23.24
C VAL A 290 27.87 1.28 -22.90
N THR A 291 27.54 2.30 -23.70
CA THR A 291 28.04 3.66 -23.50
C THR A 291 27.13 4.50 -22.61
N ILE A 292 25.82 4.24 -22.62
CA ILE A 292 24.81 5.01 -21.89
C ILE A 292 23.92 4.07 -21.07
N SER A 293 23.95 4.20 -19.74
CA SER A 293 23.04 3.49 -18.84
C SER A 293 22.92 4.25 -17.52
N GLY A 294 21.88 3.99 -16.74
CA GLY A 294 21.64 4.76 -15.52
C GLY A 294 20.34 4.40 -14.82
N GLY A 295 20.05 5.13 -13.76
CA GLY A 295 18.90 4.89 -12.90
C GLY A 295 18.85 5.88 -11.73
N PRO A 296 17.95 5.68 -10.77
CA PRO A 296 17.94 6.50 -9.56
C PRO A 296 19.15 6.23 -8.66
N ASN A 297 19.46 7.17 -7.77
CA ASN A 297 20.64 7.15 -6.91
C ASN A 297 20.78 5.84 -6.09
N PHE A 298 19.67 5.27 -5.61
CA PHE A 298 19.68 4.00 -4.86
C PHE A 298 20.27 2.84 -5.66
N ALA A 299 20.19 2.84 -6.99
CA ALA A 299 20.67 1.73 -7.82
C ALA A 299 22.20 1.65 -7.79
N TYR A 300 22.88 2.81 -7.78
CA TYR A 300 24.32 2.91 -7.59
C TYR A 300 24.71 2.42 -6.18
N GLN A 301 24.00 2.86 -5.14
CA GLN A 301 24.25 2.40 -3.78
C GLN A 301 24.03 0.87 -3.62
N LEU A 302 22.97 0.33 -4.22
CA LEU A 302 22.67 -1.12 -4.19
C LEU A 302 23.79 -1.95 -4.83
N CYS A 303 24.39 -1.47 -5.92
CA CYS A 303 25.58 -2.09 -6.51
C CYS A 303 26.78 -2.06 -5.53
N VAL A 304 27.03 -0.92 -4.88
CA VAL A 304 28.10 -0.77 -3.88
C VAL A 304 27.92 -1.72 -2.71
N ASP A 305 26.69 -1.91 -2.24
CA ASP A 305 26.40 -2.65 -1.02
C ASP A 305 26.29 -4.17 -1.22
N LYS A 306 25.90 -4.64 -2.42
CA LYS A 306 25.50 -6.05 -2.64
C LYS A 306 26.39 -6.87 -3.56
N ILE A 307 27.18 -6.25 -4.45
CA ILE A 307 27.99 -7.00 -5.42
C ILE A 307 29.30 -7.47 -4.76
N ARG A 308 29.47 -8.79 -4.61
CA ARG A 308 30.71 -9.40 -4.07
C ARG A 308 31.84 -9.35 -5.11
N ASP A 309 33.09 -9.37 -4.66
CA ASP A 309 34.26 -9.26 -5.56
C ASP A 309 34.33 -10.42 -6.57
N GLU A 310 33.89 -11.64 -6.22
CA GLU A 310 33.84 -12.77 -7.16
C GLU A 310 32.86 -12.54 -8.34
N GLU A 311 31.83 -11.70 -8.15
CA GLU A 311 30.84 -11.38 -9.20
C GLU A 311 31.35 -10.30 -10.17
N LEU A 312 32.55 -9.77 -9.91
CA LEU A 312 33.22 -8.73 -10.69
C LEU A 312 34.40 -9.28 -11.52
N GLU A 313 34.66 -10.59 -11.48
CA GLU A 313 35.68 -11.22 -12.32
C GLU A 313 35.35 -11.01 -13.81
N GLY A 314 36.33 -10.49 -14.56
CA GLY A 314 36.19 -10.20 -15.99
C GLY A 314 35.34 -8.98 -16.36
N ILE A 315 34.85 -8.19 -15.39
CA ILE A 315 34.08 -6.97 -15.66
C ILE A 315 34.98 -5.84 -16.17
N ASP A 316 34.55 -5.23 -17.27
CA ASP A 316 35.09 -3.98 -17.83
C ASP A 316 33.97 -2.95 -18.05
N LEU A 317 34.08 -1.82 -17.36
CA LEU A 317 33.16 -0.67 -17.41
C LEU A 317 33.77 0.54 -18.13
N SER A 318 34.93 0.39 -18.78
CA SER A 318 35.62 1.48 -19.49
C SER A 318 34.81 2.05 -20.67
N SER A 319 33.89 1.26 -21.22
CA SER A 319 32.90 1.67 -22.23
C SER A 319 31.80 2.57 -21.68
N TRP A 320 31.53 2.58 -20.37
CA TRP A 320 30.44 3.35 -19.77
C TRP A 320 30.80 4.84 -19.70
N GLU A 321 30.32 5.60 -20.67
CA GLU A 321 30.58 7.05 -20.82
C GLU A 321 29.57 7.91 -20.07
N ILE A 322 28.31 7.47 -19.98
CA ILE A 322 27.21 8.22 -19.38
C ILE A 322 26.44 7.33 -18.40
N ALA A 323 26.71 7.57 -17.12
CA ALA A 323 26.04 7.00 -15.96
C ALA A 323 25.01 8.03 -15.45
N PHE A 324 23.81 8.04 -16.04
CA PHE A 324 22.81 9.04 -15.70
C PHE A 324 22.14 8.74 -14.34
N ASN A 325 22.04 9.76 -13.48
CA ASN A 325 21.48 9.63 -12.13
C ASN A 325 20.42 10.71 -11.89
N GLY A 326 19.21 10.30 -11.54
CA GLY A 326 18.08 11.24 -11.43
C GLY A 326 16.81 10.62 -10.86
N ALA A 327 15.69 11.32 -11.03
CA ALA A 327 14.38 11.06 -10.42
C ALA A 327 14.32 11.18 -8.87
N GLU A 328 15.44 11.13 -8.14
CA GLU A 328 15.52 11.37 -6.69
C GLU A 328 16.75 12.23 -6.34
N PRO A 329 16.91 12.72 -5.09
CA PRO A 329 18.08 13.50 -4.70
C PRO A 329 19.38 12.74 -4.94
N VAL A 330 20.26 13.31 -5.75
CA VAL A 330 21.57 12.74 -6.07
C VAL A 330 22.57 13.13 -4.97
N ARG A 331 23.28 12.14 -4.40
CA ARG A 331 24.18 12.33 -3.26
C ARG A 331 25.65 12.16 -3.69
N SER A 332 26.53 13.10 -3.36
CA SER A 332 27.96 13.00 -3.74
C SER A 332 28.62 11.74 -3.16
N SER A 333 28.33 11.41 -1.90
CA SER A 333 28.79 10.18 -1.24
C SER A 333 28.47 8.89 -2.01
N THR A 334 27.28 8.77 -2.62
CA THR A 334 26.94 7.62 -3.48
C THR A 334 27.73 7.61 -4.78
N LEU A 335 27.95 8.78 -5.41
CA LEU A 335 28.77 8.89 -6.62
C LEU A 335 30.22 8.45 -6.35
N ASP A 336 30.78 8.94 -5.24
CA ASP A 336 32.16 8.68 -4.82
C ASP A 336 32.36 7.22 -4.41
N ALA A 337 31.47 6.65 -3.59
CA ALA A 337 31.55 5.25 -3.19
C ALA A 337 31.43 4.29 -4.39
N PHE A 338 30.57 4.61 -5.36
CA PHE A 338 30.45 3.85 -6.60
C PHE A 338 31.74 3.92 -7.42
N THR A 339 32.31 5.11 -7.60
CA THR A 339 33.60 5.29 -8.28
C THR A 339 34.74 4.58 -7.57
N GLN A 340 34.81 4.66 -6.24
CA GLN A 340 35.86 4.00 -5.45
C GLN A 340 35.81 2.48 -5.61
N ARG A 341 34.60 1.88 -5.54
CA ARG A 341 34.44 0.42 -5.65
C ARG A 341 34.68 -0.08 -7.08
N PHE A 342 34.15 0.61 -8.09
CA PHE A 342 34.13 0.13 -9.47
C PHE A 342 35.19 0.75 -10.40
N GLY A 343 35.95 1.75 -9.93
CA GLY A 343 37.03 2.38 -10.70
C GLY A 343 38.15 1.41 -11.08
N LYS A 344 38.42 0.39 -10.25
CA LYS A 344 39.36 -0.71 -10.56
C LYS A 344 38.93 -1.57 -11.76
N TYR A 345 37.67 -1.47 -12.18
CA TYR A 345 37.09 -2.11 -13.38
C TYR A 345 36.82 -1.12 -14.52
N GLY A 346 37.45 0.06 -14.51
CA GLY A 346 37.39 1.03 -15.62
C GLY A 346 36.28 2.08 -15.53
N PHE A 347 35.42 2.04 -14.51
CA PHE A 347 34.43 3.11 -14.30
C PHE A 347 35.11 4.45 -13.96
N ARG A 348 34.68 5.55 -14.59
CA ARG A 348 35.25 6.89 -14.35
C ARG A 348 34.28 7.73 -13.52
N HIS A 349 34.80 8.51 -12.56
CA HIS A 349 34.00 9.51 -11.84
C HIS A 349 33.25 10.44 -12.80
N SER A 350 33.96 10.87 -13.86
CA SER A 350 33.43 11.70 -14.93
C SER A 350 32.41 11.03 -15.84
N SER A 351 32.04 9.77 -15.61
CA SER A 351 30.90 9.14 -16.28
C SER A 351 29.58 9.50 -15.61
N HIS A 352 29.56 9.88 -14.32
CA HIS A 352 28.34 10.31 -13.63
C HIS A 352 27.71 11.53 -14.30
N LEU A 353 26.41 11.45 -14.61
CA LEU A 353 25.62 12.55 -15.17
C LEU A 353 24.34 12.74 -14.34
N PRO A 354 24.39 13.55 -13.27
CA PRO A 354 23.20 13.97 -12.54
C PRO A 354 22.24 14.76 -13.44
N CYS A 355 20.95 14.45 -13.39
CA CYS A 355 19.92 15.14 -14.18
C CYS A 355 18.59 15.26 -13.41
N TYR A 356 17.78 16.26 -13.77
CA TYR A 356 16.46 16.50 -13.18
C TYR A 356 15.35 16.49 -14.24
N GLY A 357 14.18 16.00 -13.85
CA GLY A 357 13.04 15.78 -14.73
C GLY A 357 11.86 15.05 -14.07
N MET A 358 10.71 15.06 -14.74
CA MET A 358 9.45 14.46 -14.27
C MET A 358 8.51 14.11 -15.44
N ALA A 359 7.49 13.29 -15.19
CA ALA A 359 6.49 12.92 -16.20
C ALA A 359 5.75 14.13 -16.80
N GLU A 360 5.47 15.17 -16.01
CA GLU A 360 4.85 16.41 -16.44
C GLU A 360 5.70 17.20 -17.47
N THR A 361 7.02 17.00 -17.49
CA THR A 361 7.97 17.53 -18.48
C THR A 361 8.38 16.47 -19.52
N THR A 362 7.54 15.45 -19.70
CA THR A 362 7.85 14.19 -20.44
C THR A 362 8.92 13.34 -19.77
N LEU A 363 10.14 13.88 -19.63
CA LEU A 363 11.20 13.35 -18.77
C LEU A 363 12.16 14.49 -18.39
N ILE A 364 13.26 14.71 -19.12
CA ILE A 364 14.36 15.60 -18.68
C ILE A 364 14.02 17.09 -18.77
N VAL A 365 14.56 17.89 -17.86
CA VAL A 365 14.54 19.38 -17.86
C VAL A 365 15.95 19.95 -17.82
N THR A 366 16.82 19.39 -16.97
CA THR A 366 18.23 19.79 -16.86
C THR A 366 19.17 18.61 -16.94
N GLY A 367 20.33 18.84 -17.55
CA GLY A 367 21.38 17.85 -17.77
C GLY A 367 22.65 18.50 -18.30
N GLY A 368 23.76 17.76 -18.32
CA GLY A 368 25.06 18.26 -18.78
C GLY A 368 25.66 19.39 -17.91
N PRO A 369 26.86 19.91 -18.22
CA PRO A 369 27.65 19.58 -19.39
C PRO A 369 28.28 18.19 -19.28
N ILE A 370 28.78 17.66 -20.40
CA ILE A 370 29.59 16.42 -20.38
C ILE A 370 30.98 16.59 -19.75
N ALA A 371 31.45 17.82 -19.57
CA ALA A 371 32.70 18.12 -18.86
C ALA A 371 32.71 19.57 -18.30
N PRO A 372 33.25 19.81 -17.10
CA PRO A 372 33.51 18.81 -16.06
C PRO A 372 32.18 18.25 -15.51
N ARG A 373 32.18 16.98 -15.09
CA ARG A 373 31.06 16.32 -14.39
C ARG A 373 31.60 15.23 -13.46
N PRO A 374 30.88 14.84 -12.39
CA PRO A 374 29.74 15.55 -11.83
C PRO A 374 30.15 16.93 -11.31
N ILE A 375 29.22 17.89 -11.27
CA ILE A 375 29.48 19.18 -10.62
C ILE A 375 29.11 19.04 -9.15
N LEU A 376 30.11 19.17 -8.28
CA LEU A 376 29.94 19.26 -6.83
C LEU A 376 30.28 20.70 -6.41
N GLN A 377 29.44 21.31 -5.57
CA GLN A 377 29.67 22.67 -5.06
C GLN A 377 29.35 22.73 -3.58
N GLN A 378 30.25 23.34 -2.81
CA GLN A 378 30.06 23.61 -1.39
C GLN A 378 29.43 24.98 -1.19
N PHE A 379 28.41 25.01 -0.33
CA PHE A 379 27.64 26.19 0.06
C PHE A 379 27.70 26.37 1.58
N ASP A 380 27.45 27.57 2.06
CA ASP A 380 27.23 27.88 3.47
C ASP A 380 25.88 27.25 3.90
N GLY A 381 25.93 26.25 4.77
CA GLY A 381 24.76 25.47 5.17
C GLY A 381 23.69 26.32 5.86
N PRO A 382 24.03 27.05 6.95
CA PRO A 382 23.11 28.00 7.58
C PRO A 382 22.46 28.98 6.61
N ALA A 383 23.18 29.47 5.61
CA ALA A 383 22.57 30.32 4.58
C ALA A 383 21.50 29.57 3.76
N LEU A 384 21.77 28.33 3.32
CA LEU A 384 20.78 27.51 2.59
C LEU A 384 19.53 27.25 3.43
N ASP A 385 19.68 27.11 4.75
CA ASP A 385 18.59 26.89 5.69
C ASP A 385 17.70 28.15 5.85
N GLU A 386 18.27 29.34 5.64
CA GLU A 386 17.58 30.63 5.50
C GLU A 386 17.03 30.88 4.07
N LYS A 387 17.07 29.87 3.18
CA LYS A 387 16.75 29.96 1.74
C LYS A 387 17.68 30.90 0.94
N ALA A 388 18.86 31.22 1.46
CA ALA A 388 19.87 32.04 0.81
C ALA A 388 21.05 31.19 0.27
N VAL A 389 21.38 31.37 -1.01
CA VAL A 389 22.44 30.60 -1.67
C VAL A 389 23.75 31.37 -1.59
N ARG A 390 24.68 30.91 -0.74
CA ARG A 390 26.01 31.50 -0.61
C ARG A 390 27.07 30.40 -0.80
N PRO A 391 28.04 30.54 -1.72
CA PRO A 391 29.15 29.59 -1.81
C PRO A 391 29.99 29.63 -0.54
N ALA A 392 30.55 28.49 -0.13
CA ALA A 392 31.53 28.46 0.94
C ALA A 392 32.78 29.24 0.51
N VAL A 393 33.33 30.09 1.40
CA VAL A 393 34.53 30.87 1.11
C VAL A 393 35.76 29.97 1.22
N GLU A 394 36.51 29.80 0.14
CA GLU A 394 37.80 29.11 0.15
C GLU A 394 38.78 29.82 1.10
N VAL A 395 39.10 29.18 2.22
CA VAL A 395 40.32 29.51 2.97
C VAL A 395 41.48 28.87 2.21
N SER A 396 42.10 29.64 1.30
CA SER A 396 43.39 29.25 0.72
C SER A 396 44.37 28.95 1.86
N PRO A 397 45.07 27.80 1.87
CA PRO A 397 46.05 27.52 2.90
C PRO A 397 47.18 28.53 2.78
N ALA A 398 47.29 29.40 3.80
CA ALA A 398 48.40 30.34 3.89
C ALA A 398 49.71 29.54 3.93
N LYS A 399 50.54 29.74 2.92
CA LYS A 399 51.97 29.42 3.04
C LYS A 399 52.57 30.41 4.03
N ASP A 400 53.60 29.94 4.72
CA ASP A 400 54.38 30.66 5.72
C ASP A 400 53.70 30.82 7.09
N GLU A 401 53.91 29.83 7.97
CA GLU A 401 54.43 30.10 9.32
C GLU A 401 55.13 28.87 9.91
N GLN A 402 56.11 29.10 10.80
CA GLN A 402 57.04 28.08 11.31
C GLN A 402 56.55 27.46 12.62
N PRO A 403 56.93 26.20 12.95
CA PRO A 403 56.46 25.53 14.15
C PRO A 403 57.14 26.09 15.42
N GLY A 404 56.37 26.74 16.30
CA GLY A 404 56.90 27.30 17.54
C GLY A 404 55.85 27.72 18.57
N THR A 405 55.52 26.79 19.47
CA THR A 405 55.09 26.99 20.88
C THR A 405 53.86 27.85 21.22
N ASP A 406 53.01 27.26 22.08
CA ASP A 406 52.10 27.89 23.04
C ASP A 406 50.87 28.64 22.48
N ALA A 407 49.85 27.85 22.12
CA ALA A 407 48.48 28.31 21.91
C ALA A 407 47.44 27.32 22.49
N GLU A 408 47.47 27.12 23.81
CA GLU A 408 46.23 26.78 24.53
C GLU A 408 45.23 27.97 24.41
N THR A 409 43.93 27.68 24.49
CA THR A 409 42.83 28.67 24.50
C THR A 409 42.58 29.53 23.25
N VAL A 410 42.33 28.90 22.09
CA VAL A 410 41.16 29.25 21.24
C VAL A 410 40.56 27.98 20.59
N ILE A 411 39.80 27.19 21.36
CA ILE A 411 38.88 26.19 20.79
C ILE A 411 37.47 26.73 20.99
N GLY A 412 36.96 27.46 19.99
CA GLY A 412 35.73 28.23 20.16
C GLY A 412 35.30 29.10 18.98
N SER A 413 35.58 28.68 17.74
CA SER A 413 34.96 29.28 16.55
C SER A 413 34.64 28.19 15.55
N SER A 414 33.36 28.06 15.23
CA SER A 414 32.79 27.07 14.30
C SER A 414 33.63 26.87 13.03
N LYS A 415 33.94 25.60 12.72
CA LYS A 415 33.91 25.19 11.31
C LYS A 415 32.51 25.57 10.82
N ARG A 416 32.39 26.55 9.92
CA ARG A 416 31.10 26.86 9.30
C ARG A 416 30.58 25.57 8.68
N ALA A 417 29.35 25.19 9.01
CA ALA A 417 28.73 23.97 8.49
C ALA A 417 28.52 24.13 6.97
N THR A 418 29.50 23.70 6.17
CA THR A 418 29.44 23.75 4.71
C THR A 418 28.69 22.53 4.19
N ARG A 419 27.68 22.73 3.34
CA ARG A 419 26.91 21.67 2.71
C ARG A 419 27.34 21.51 1.25
N GLU A 420 27.70 20.30 0.86
CA GLU A 420 28.03 19.96 -0.52
C GLU A 420 26.79 19.48 -1.26
N LEU A 421 26.49 20.09 -2.41
CA LEU A 421 25.35 19.72 -3.24
C LEU A 421 25.80 19.33 -4.65
N VAL A 422 25.10 18.36 -5.22
CA VAL A 422 25.30 17.90 -6.60
C VAL A 422 24.49 18.77 -7.56
N GLY A 423 25.13 19.33 -8.58
CA GLY A 423 24.44 20.03 -9.66
C GLY A 423 23.70 19.06 -10.58
N CYS A 424 22.38 19.17 -10.66
CA CYS A 424 21.49 18.34 -11.50
C CYS A 424 21.46 18.78 -12.97
N GLY A 425 22.53 19.41 -13.44
CA GLY A 425 22.73 19.80 -14.83
C GLY A 425 22.35 21.24 -15.17
N ARG A 426 22.67 21.65 -16.40
CA ARG A 426 22.33 22.96 -16.96
C ARG A 426 20.89 23.00 -17.48
N VAL A 427 20.32 24.20 -17.56
CA VAL A 427 19.10 24.47 -18.33
C VAL A 427 19.39 24.20 -19.81
N LEU A 428 18.65 23.29 -20.41
CA LEU A 428 18.87 22.81 -21.78
C LEU A 428 18.34 23.81 -22.83
N PRO A 429 18.79 23.76 -24.10
CA PRO A 429 18.22 24.59 -25.16
C PRO A 429 16.73 24.34 -25.31
N SER A 430 15.96 25.41 -25.52
CA SER A 430 14.48 25.37 -25.56
C SER A 430 13.77 25.12 -24.22
N GLU A 431 14.50 24.88 -23.12
CA GLU A 431 13.94 24.95 -21.76
C GLU A 431 14.05 26.37 -21.20
N ARG A 432 13.00 26.85 -20.52
CA ARG A 432 13.03 28.04 -19.67
C ARG A 432 12.68 27.64 -18.25
N VAL A 433 13.70 27.59 -17.39
CA VAL A 433 13.56 27.33 -15.96
C VAL A 433 13.65 28.66 -15.20
N LEU A 434 12.68 28.92 -14.32
CA LEU A 434 12.69 30.01 -13.35
C LEU A 434 12.68 29.43 -11.93
N ILE A 435 13.28 30.17 -11.01
CA ILE A 435 13.11 29.97 -9.57
C ILE A 435 12.09 31.01 -9.10
N VAL A 436 10.99 30.57 -8.50
CA VAL A 436 9.83 31.43 -8.22
C VAL A 436 9.38 31.22 -6.78
N ASP A 437 9.10 32.31 -6.07
CA ASP A 437 8.49 32.22 -4.75
C ASP A 437 7.06 31.64 -4.89
N PRO A 438 6.75 30.52 -4.21
CA PRO A 438 5.55 29.72 -4.50
C PRO A 438 4.23 30.43 -4.13
N ASP A 439 4.30 31.45 -3.27
CA ASP A 439 3.15 32.15 -2.69
C ASP A 439 2.90 33.50 -3.37
N THR A 440 3.93 34.36 -3.41
CA THR A 440 3.88 35.68 -4.06
C THR A 440 3.98 35.59 -5.58
N ARG A 441 4.52 34.49 -6.12
CA ARG A 441 4.81 34.26 -7.54
C ARG A 441 5.82 35.24 -8.14
N GLN A 442 6.64 35.87 -7.30
CA GLN A 442 7.77 36.67 -7.76
C GLN A 442 8.91 35.76 -8.22
N THR A 443 9.53 36.09 -9.35
CA THR A 443 10.76 35.42 -9.78
C THR A 443 11.88 35.79 -8.81
N LEU A 444 12.54 34.80 -8.24
CA LEU A 444 13.62 34.99 -7.28
C LEU A 444 14.98 35.13 -7.98
N PRO A 445 15.92 35.87 -7.38
CA PRO A 445 17.29 35.96 -7.90
C PRO A 445 18.06 34.64 -7.70
N PRO A 446 19.19 34.44 -8.41
CA PRO A 446 19.99 33.20 -8.35
C PRO A 446 20.55 32.86 -6.96
N ASP A 447 20.64 33.83 -6.06
CA ASP A 447 21.12 33.71 -4.68
C ASP A 447 20.00 33.34 -3.68
N ALA A 448 18.83 32.91 -4.15
CA ALA A 448 17.69 32.50 -3.33
C ALA A 448 17.08 31.15 -3.77
N ILE A 449 16.49 30.43 -2.82
CA ILE A 449 15.82 29.14 -3.05
C ILE A 449 14.31 29.34 -3.22
N GLY A 450 13.74 28.76 -4.28
CA GLY A 450 12.30 28.82 -4.57
C GLY A 450 11.79 27.61 -5.34
N GLU A 451 10.52 27.65 -5.76
CA GLU A 451 9.91 26.60 -6.57
C GLU A 451 10.45 26.64 -8.00
N ILE A 452 10.81 25.47 -8.53
CA ILE A 452 11.27 25.31 -9.91
C ILE A 452 10.05 25.39 -10.84
N TRP A 453 10.02 26.39 -11.71
CA TRP A 453 8.97 26.60 -12.72
C TRP A 453 9.55 26.39 -14.12
N VAL A 454 8.87 25.60 -14.96
CA VAL A 454 9.39 25.12 -16.24
C VAL A 454 8.48 25.52 -17.39
N GLN A 455 9.02 26.08 -18.47
CA GLN A 455 8.33 26.33 -19.73
C GLN A 455 9.14 25.73 -20.89
N SER A 456 8.56 24.78 -21.61
CA SER A 456 9.25 24.07 -22.69
C SER A 456 8.28 23.34 -23.64
N PRO A 457 8.68 23.06 -24.90
CA PRO A 457 7.96 22.15 -25.80
C PRO A 457 7.85 20.71 -25.27
N SER A 458 8.65 20.31 -24.27
CA SER A 458 8.58 19.00 -23.61
C SER A 458 7.43 18.88 -22.59
N VAL A 459 6.89 20.01 -22.12
CA VAL A 459 5.82 20.05 -21.10
C VAL A 459 4.52 19.45 -21.64
N GLY A 460 3.96 18.50 -20.90
CA GLY A 460 2.69 17.85 -21.23
C GLY A 460 1.50 18.81 -21.24
N ARG A 461 0.38 18.39 -21.83
CA ARG A 461 -0.82 19.26 -21.95
C ARG A 461 -1.61 19.48 -20.67
N GLY A 462 -1.23 18.82 -19.57
CA GLY A 462 -2.04 18.70 -18.37
C GLY A 462 -2.34 17.26 -18.00
N TYR A 463 -3.18 17.09 -17.00
CA TYR A 463 -3.72 15.82 -16.57
C TYR A 463 -5.04 15.51 -17.29
N TRP A 464 -5.17 14.29 -17.79
CA TRP A 464 -6.35 13.79 -18.48
C TRP A 464 -7.62 13.98 -17.63
N GLN A 465 -8.69 14.48 -18.26
CA GLN A 465 -9.99 14.83 -17.67
C GLN A 465 -9.98 15.78 -16.43
N ARG A 466 -8.84 16.30 -15.98
CA ARG A 466 -8.70 17.12 -14.76
C ARG A 466 -8.37 18.58 -15.10
N ARG A 467 -9.33 19.28 -15.73
CA ARG A 467 -9.14 20.64 -16.28
C ARG A 467 -8.62 21.66 -15.25
N GLU A 468 -9.22 21.71 -14.06
CA GLU A 468 -8.84 22.67 -13.01
C GLU A 468 -7.41 22.43 -12.51
N GLN A 469 -7.07 21.17 -12.18
CA GLN A 469 -5.72 20.80 -11.75
C GLN A 469 -4.69 21.06 -12.85
N SER A 470 -5.04 20.78 -14.11
CA SER A 470 -4.21 21.10 -15.26
C SER A 470 -3.95 22.60 -15.39
N THR A 471 -4.97 23.45 -15.17
CA THR A 471 -4.79 24.91 -15.18
C THR A 471 -3.90 25.38 -14.01
N LYS A 472 -4.11 24.85 -12.79
CA LYS A 472 -3.30 25.21 -11.61
C LYS A 472 -1.83 24.83 -11.75
N THR A 473 -1.55 23.68 -12.37
CA THR A 473 -0.20 23.11 -12.49
C THR A 473 0.54 23.53 -13.76
N PHE A 474 -0.10 23.53 -14.94
CA PHE A 474 0.56 23.74 -16.24
C PHE A 474 0.34 25.13 -16.86
N ALA A 475 -0.51 25.97 -16.25
CA ALA A 475 -0.82 27.32 -16.75
C ALA A 475 -0.53 28.40 -15.70
N ALA A 476 0.52 28.22 -14.90
CA ALA A 476 0.92 29.21 -13.91
C ALA A 476 1.54 30.45 -14.57
N MET A 477 1.30 31.60 -13.96
CA MET A 477 1.82 32.91 -14.39
C MET A 477 2.56 33.55 -13.23
N THR A 478 3.70 34.18 -13.49
CA THR A 478 4.44 34.98 -12.50
C THR A 478 3.63 36.23 -12.12
N SER A 479 4.01 36.89 -11.02
CA SER A 479 3.41 38.16 -10.59
C SER A 479 3.54 39.28 -11.64
N GLU A 480 4.56 39.20 -12.50
CA GLU A 480 4.80 40.13 -13.61
C GLU A 480 3.99 39.79 -14.87
N GLY A 481 3.24 38.68 -14.86
CA GLY A 481 2.42 38.23 -15.98
C GLY A 481 3.16 37.42 -17.05
N GLU A 482 4.33 36.86 -16.72
CA GLU A 482 5.02 35.92 -17.60
C GLU A 482 4.48 34.49 -17.47
N GLY A 483 4.43 33.74 -18.58
CA GLY A 483 3.99 32.35 -18.61
C GLY A 483 3.31 31.97 -19.94
N PRO A 484 2.61 30.82 -20.01
CA PRO A 484 2.38 29.87 -18.92
C PRO A 484 3.62 29.03 -18.56
N PHE A 485 3.74 28.67 -17.29
CA PHE A 485 4.73 27.72 -16.75
C PHE A 485 4.05 26.50 -16.12
N LEU A 486 4.77 25.38 -16.12
CA LEU A 486 4.57 24.25 -15.23
C LEU A 486 5.15 24.55 -13.85
N ARG A 487 4.34 24.39 -12.81
CA ARG A 487 4.77 24.30 -11.40
C ARG A 487 5.17 22.87 -11.07
N THR A 488 6.43 22.63 -10.75
CA THR A 488 6.93 21.28 -10.43
C THR A 488 6.59 20.87 -8.99
N GLY A 489 6.46 21.83 -8.06
CA GLY A 489 6.40 21.58 -6.62
C GLY A 489 7.74 21.17 -5.99
N ASP A 490 8.81 21.07 -6.77
CA ASP A 490 10.18 20.85 -6.28
C ASP A 490 10.85 22.21 -6.01
N LEU A 491 11.69 22.27 -4.97
CA LEU A 491 12.43 23.47 -4.57
C LEU A 491 13.88 23.38 -5.06
N GLY A 492 14.45 24.50 -5.51
CA GLY A 492 15.84 24.56 -5.92
C GLY A 492 16.31 25.98 -6.21
N PHE A 493 17.52 26.06 -6.76
CA PHE A 493 18.14 27.31 -7.16
C PHE A 493 19.09 27.10 -8.35
N LEU A 494 19.42 28.20 -9.06
CA LEU A 494 20.35 28.19 -10.19
C LEU A 494 21.66 28.85 -9.78
N TYR A 495 22.76 28.10 -9.74
CA TYR A 495 24.09 28.62 -9.38
C TYR A 495 25.17 28.09 -10.34
N GLY A 496 26.10 28.93 -10.78
CA GLY A 496 27.14 28.52 -11.75
C GLY A 496 26.60 27.97 -13.09
N GLY A 497 25.34 28.29 -13.44
CA GLY A 497 24.63 27.72 -14.58
C GLY A 497 24.06 26.31 -14.37
N GLN A 498 24.20 25.73 -13.17
CA GLN A 498 23.62 24.45 -12.76
C GLN A 498 22.32 24.66 -11.98
N LEU A 499 21.38 23.72 -12.11
CA LEU A 499 20.24 23.58 -11.20
C LEU A 499 20.65 22.72 -10.00
N TYR A 500 20.47 23.23 -8.78
CA TYR A 500 20.58 22.45 -7.56
C TYR A 500 19.17 22.23 -7.00
N VAL A 501 18.77 20.96 -6.87
CA VAL A 501 17.47 20.59 -6.29
C VAL A 501 17.65 20.50 -4.78
N SER A 502 17.05 21.46 -4.07
CA SER A 502 17.15 21.59 -2.61
C SER A 502 16.12 20.76 -1.84
N GLY A 503 15.05 20.27 -2.49
CA GLY A 503 14.03 19.43 -1.85
C GLY A 503 12.67 19.57 -2.50
N ARG A 504 11.61 19.34 -1.73
CA ARG A 504 10.22 19.53 -2.14
C ARG A 504 9.52 20.56 -1.28
N LEU A 505 8.61 21.32 -1.88
CA LEU A 505 7.83 22.35 -1.20
C LEU A 505 7.00 21.79 -0.02
N LYS A 506 6.63 20.50 -0.07
CA LYS A 506 5.87 19.79 0.96
C LYS A 506 6.71 18.96 1.93
N ASP A 507 8.02 18.82 1.70
CA ASP A 507 8.90 17.95 2.51
C ASP A 507 9.86 18.76 3.42
N MET A 508 9.76 20.10 3.46
CA MET A 508 10.64 20.98 4.22
C MET A 508 10.29 20.99 5.72
N ILE A 509 11.29 20.86 6.59
CA ILE A 509 11.16 20.88 8.07
C ILE A 509 11.39 22.32 8.55
N ILE A 510 10.52 22.90 9.39
CA ILE A 510 10.60 24.32 9.79
C ILE A 510 10.58 24.46 11.32
N VAL A 511 11.67 24.02 11.96
CA VAL A 511 11.80 24.14 13.43
C VAL A 511 12.45 25.48 13.80
N ARG A 512 11.83 26.22 14.72
CA ARG A 512 12.29 27.53 15.24
C ARG A 512 12.48 28.63 14.17
N GLY A 513 11.83 28.50 13.01
CA GLY A 513 11.89 29.50 11.94
C GLY A 513 13.09 29.35 10.98
N VAL A 514 13.87 28.28 11.12
CA VAL A 514 14.96 27.91 10.21
C VAL A 514 14.51 26.69 9.39
N ASN A 515 14.70 26.71 8.07
CA ASN A 515 14.26 25.61 7.21
C ASN A 515 15.36 24.55 7.14
N ARG A 516 15.10 23.32 7.56
CA ARG A 516 15.99 22.17 7.36
C ARG A 516 15.40 21.27 6.29
N TYR A 517 16.23 20.68 5.44
CA TYR A 517 15.74 19.70 4.48
C TYR A 517 16.01 18.28 5.00
N PRO A 518 15.04 17.35 4.88
CA PRO A 518 15.19 15.97 5.30
C PRO A 518 16.49 15.30 4.89
N GLN A 519 16.90 15.47 3.63
CA GLN A 519 18.04 14.73 3.09
C GLN A 519 19.40 15.10 3.69
N ASP A 520 19.54 16.29 4.29
CA ASP A 520 20.78 16.67 4.97
C ASP A 520 20.85 16.08 6.38
N ILE A 521 19.71 16.06 7.09
CA ILE A 521 19.59 15.37 8.38
C ILE A 521 19.80 13.86 8.15
N GLU A 522 19.19 13.30 7.10
CA GLU A 522 19.42 11.91 6.68
C GLU A 522 20.90 11.62 6.41
N ALA A 523 21.59 12.52 5.71
CA ALA A 523 23.03 12.38 5.45
C ALA A 523 23.86 12.45 6.75
N THR A 524 23.59 13.39 7.67
CA THR A 524 24.27 13.44 8.98
C THR A 524 24.04 12.15 9.77
N VAL A 525 22.81 11.62 9.78
CA VAL A 525 22.47 10.35 10.46
C VAL A 525 23.21 9.15 9.86
N GLU A 526 23.36 9.10 8.53
CA GLU A 526 24.14 8.07 7.83
C GLU A 526 25.63 8.13 8.17
N HIS A 527 26.21 9.34 8.33
CA HIS A 527 27.62 9.51 8.70
C HIS A 527 27.88 9.34 10.21
N ALA A 528 26.90 9.63 11.07
CA ALA A 528 27.03 9.57 12.52
C ALA A 528 27.10 8.13 13.09
N SER A 529 26.87 7.11 12.26
CA SER A 529 26.82 5.71 12.67
C SER A 529 26.99 4.75 11.50
N ASP A 530 28.08 3.96 11.49
CA ASP A 530 28.46 2.94 10.48
C ASP A 530 27.48 1.75 10.37
N VAL A 531 26.43 1.81 11.19
CA VAL A 531 25.43 0.78 11.45
C VAL A 531 24.07 1.14 10.87
N VAL A 532 23.94 2.37 10.37
CA VAL A 532 22.83 2.86 9.58
C VAL A 532 23.07 2.48 8.12
N GLN A 533 22.06 1.92 7.48
CA GLN A 533 22.07 1.54 6.07
C GLN A 533 21.96 2.82 5.22
N ALA A 534 23.01 3.13 4.46
CA ALA A 534 23.04 4.27 3.55
C ALA A 534 21.86 4.23 2.55
N GLY A 535 21.21 5.37 2.33
CA GLY A 535 20.02 5.47 1.48
C GLY A 535 18.77 4.81 2.06
N SER A 536 18.73 4.55 3.37
CA SER A 536 17.56 4.03 4.11
C SER A 536 17.21 4.84 5.37
N VAL A 537 17.60 6.12 5.40
CA VAL A 537 17.19 7.07 6.45
C VAL A 537 16.02 7.93 5.98
N ALA A 538 15.18 8.36 6.91
CA ALA A 538 14.22 9.43 6.70
C ALA A 538 14.21 10.40 7.89
N ALA A 539 14.16 11.71 7.62
CA ALA A 539 14.05 12.77 8.64
C ALA A 539 12.88 13.71 8.33
N PHE A 540 12.17 14.20 9.36
CA PHE A 540 10.83 14.80 9.19
C PHE A 540 10.31 15.43 10.51
N ALA A 541 9.28 16.29 10.45
CA ALA A 541 8.88 17.19 11.54
C ALA A 541 7.45 16.97 12.10
N MET A 542 7.28 16.06 13.06
CA MET A 542 5.94 15.76 13.61
C MET A 542 5.40 16.91 14.49
N ASN A 543 4.18 17.38 14.25
CA ASN A 543 3.51 18.30 15.18
C ASN A 543 3.21 17.61 16.52
N ALA A 544 3.37 18.35 17.63
CA ALA A 544 2.89 17.89 18.93
C ALA A 544 1.35 17.92 18.99
N ASP A 545 0.73 16.84 19.43
CA ASP A 545 -0.71 16.80 19.69
C ASP A 545 -1.12 17.82 20.76
N SER A 546 -2.33 18.35 20.63
CA SER A 546 -2.79 19.55 21.35
C SER A 546 -3.31 19.26 22.77
N ASP A 547 -2.48 18.67 23.63
CA ASP A 547 -2.65 18.68 25.09
C ASP A 547 -1.29 18.97 25.78
N GLU A 548 -1.34 19.73 26.87
CA GLU A 548 -0.21 20.19 27.71
C GLU A 548 0.75 21.28 27.15
N THR A 549 0.30 22.53 27.31
CA THR A 549 1.08 23.72 27.73
C THR A 549 2.32 24.25 26.97
N GLU A 550 2.95 23.56 26.03
CA GLU A 550 3.98 24.16 25.16
C GLU A 550 3.46 24.49 23.76
N THR A 551 3.78 25.69 23.28
CA THR A 551 3.28 26.26 22.03
C THR A 551 3.74 25.46 20.81
N GLY A 552 2.78 24.87 20.06
CA GLY A 552 2.84 24.50 18.64
C GLY A 552 4.22 24.30 18.03
N ARG A 553 4.99 23.34 18.57
CA ARG A 553 6.37 23.09 18.18
C ARG A 553 6.46 21.83 17.33
N GLU A 554 6.93 21.99 16.09
CA GLU A 554 7.40 20.88 15.25
C GLU A 554 8.52 20.11 15.98
N LYS A 555 8.33 18.80 16.15
CA LYS A 555 9.29 17.86 16.75
C LYS A 555 10.08 17.19 15.63
N LEU A 556 11.41 17.27 15.66
CA LEU A 556 12.25 16.57 14.67
C LEU A 556 12.32 15.08 15.02
N ILE A 557 11.96 14.22 14.07
CA ILE A 557 11.95 12.77 14.25
C ILE A 557 12.80 12.08 13.16
N ILE A 558 13.47 10.98 13.51
CA ILE A 558 14.45 10.30 12.64
C ILE A 558 14.23 8.77 12.59
N VAL A 559 14.20 8.25 11.36
CA VAL A 559 14.13 6.84 10.98
C VAL A 559 15.45 6.43 10.31
N ALA A 560 16.17 5.40 10.76
CA ALA A 560 17.34 4.91 10.04
C ALA A 560 17.47 3.37 10.02
N GLU A 561 17.30 2.72 8.86
CA GLU A 561 17.42 1.24 8.78
C GLU A 561 18.79 0.77 9.23
N THR A 562 18.84 -0.38 9.89
CA THR A 562 20.09 -0.94 10.38
C THR A 562 20.65 -1.98 9.43
N VAL A 563 21.98 -1.98 9.29
CA VAL A 563 22.69 -3.14 8.73
C VAL A 563 22.45 -4.37 9.63
N ARG A 564 22.52 -5.59 9.07
CA ARG A 564 22.37 -6.84 9.86
C ARG A 564 23.69 -7.17 10.59
N LYS A 565 24.03 -6.38 11.62
CA LYS A 565 25.10 -6.68 12.60
C LYS A 565 24.49 -7.24 13.91
N ARG A 566 25.26 -8.09 14.59
CA ARG A 566 24.98 -8.58 15.96
C ARG A 566 25.74 -7.66 16.96
N ASP A 567 25.50 -7.81 18.27
CA ASP A 567 25.77 -6.87 19.40
C ASP A 567 26.45 -5.56 19.04
N LEU A 568 25.64 -4.53 19.17
CA LEU A 568 26.06 -3.14 19.07
C LEU A 568 25.40 -2.44 20.25
N ASP A 569 26.14 -1.60 20.95
CA ASP A 569 25.54 -0.73 21.96
C ASP A 569 24.67 0.30 21.23
N TRP A 570 23.37 0.03 21.22
CA TRP A 570 22.43 0.81 20.44
C TRP A 570 22.19 2.20 21.05
N ASP A 571 22.39 2.36 22.35
CA ASP A 571 22.27 3.65 23.04
C ASP A 571 23.46 4.55 22.67
N ASP A 572 24.67 4.02 22.59
CA ASP A 572 25.85 4.77 22.12
C ASP A 572 25.65 5.28 20.68
N HIS A 573 25.05 4.46 19.80
CA HIS A 573 24.71 4.88 18.45
C HIS A 573 23.54 5.89 18.39
N LEU A 574 22.49 5.72 19.22
CA LEU A 574 21.41 6.70 19.36
C LEU A 574 21.95 8.05 19.85
N GLN A 575 22.88 8.03 20.81
CA GLN A 575 23.55 9.22 21.32
C GLN A 575 24.50 9.85 20.29
N SER A 576 25.23 9.05 19.51
CA SER A 576 26.08 9.55 18.41
C SER A 576 25.24 10.28 17.36
N ILE A 577 24.12 9.67 16.93
CA ILE A 577 23.17 10.30 16.01
C ILE A 577 22.56 11.57 16.63
N ARG A 578 22.17 11.53 17.91
CA ARG A 578 21.63 12.71 18.62
C ARG A 578 22.63 13.85 18.63
N ARG A 579 23.88 13.56 18.99
CA ARG A 579 24.96 14.55 19.07
C ARG A 579 25.24 15.13 17.69
N ALA A 580 25.51 14.30 16.69
CA ALA A 580 25.82 14.76 15.34
C ALA A 580 24.69 15.59 14.72
N VAL A 581 23.43 15.17 14.85
CA VAL A 581 22.29 15.96 14.34
C VAL A 581 22.13 17.29 15.10
N THR A 582 22.35 17.30 16.42
CA THR A 582 22.32 18.54 17.20
C THR A 582 23.46 19.49 16.83
N GLU A 583 24.67 18.97 16.61
CA GLU A 583 25.87 19.75 16.29
C GLU A 583 25.86 20.29 14.84
N ASP A 584 25.49 19.46 13.86
CA ASP A 584 25.49 19.84 12.44
C ASP A 584 24.30 20.75 12.05
N HIS A 585 23.14 20.58 12.70
CA HIS A 585 21.88 21.25 12.30
C HIS A 585 21.34 22.24 13.35
N ASP A 586 22.03 22.45 14.48
CA ASP A 586 21.58 23.27 15.63
C ASP A 586 20.13 22.94 16.08
N LEU A 587 19.74 21.69 15.85
CA LEU A 587 18.38 21.19 15.95
C LEU A 587 18.43 19.79 16.57
N PRO A 588 18.29 19.66 17.90
CA PRO A 588 18.26 18.36 18.53
C PRO A 588 17.01 17.60 18.09
N PRO A 589 17.11 16.33 17.64
CA PRO A 589 15.95 15.50 17.41
C PRO A 589 15.17 15.32 18.72
N ASP A 590 13.86 15.21 18.60
CA ASP A 590 12.94 14.97 19.72
C ASP A 590 12.62 13.47 19.86
N ALA A 591 12.79 12.69 18.79
CA ALA A 591 12.99 11.24 18.88
C ALA A 591 13.87 10.72 17.73
N ILE A 592 14.76 9.77 18.06
CA ILE A 592 15.60 9.05 17.09
C ILE A 592 15.30 7.59 17.25
N TYR A 593 15.17 6.91 16.12
CA TYR A 593 15.12 5.49 16.19
C TYR A 593 15.73 4.79 14.91
N LEU A 594 16.19 3.54 15.08
CA LEU A 594 16.94 2.54 14.30
C LEU A 594 16.33 1.05 14.23
N VAL A 595 15.39 0.67 13.34
CA VAL A 595 14.71 -0.69 13.16
C VAL A 595 15.42 -1.55 12.10
N ARG A 596 14.96 -2.81 12.00
CA ARG A 596 15.21 -3.78 10.94
C ARG A 596 15.16 -3.21 9.52
N ASN A 597 16.17 -3.58 8.73
CA ASN A 597 16.22 -3.49 7.26
C ASN A 597 14.89 -3.88 6.57
N SER A 598 14.56 -3.26 5.43
CA SER A 598 13.29 -3.40 4.68
C SER A 598 12.04 -2.92 5.44
N SER A 599 12.16 -1.89 6.28
CA SER A 599 11.05 -1.33 7.08
C SER A 599 10.81 0.17 6.90
N VAL A 600 11.71 0.93 6.25
CA VAL A 600 11.35 2.23 5.69
C VAL A 600 10.69 1.99 4.34
N PRO A 601 9.41 2.38 4.13
CA PRO A 601 8.76 2.19 2.86
C PRO A 601 9.45 2.99 1.77
N LYS A 602 9.75 2.33 0.66
CA LYS A 602 10.31 2.93 -0.55
C LYS A 602 9.29 2.83 -1.70
N THR A 603 9.35 3.72 -2.68
CA THR A 603 8.52 3.58 -3.89
C THR A 603 8.99 2.38 -4.71
N SER A 604 8.23 1.99 -5.75
CA SER A 604 8.69 1.01 -6.76
C SER A 604 9.93 1.48 -7.55
N SER A 605 10.41 2.70 -7.30
CA SER A 605 11.64 3.29 -7.86
C SER A 605 12.66 3.63 -6.77
N GLY A 606 12.57 3.00 -5.59
CA GLY A 606 13.57 3.07 -4.51
C GLY A 606 13.53 4.32 -3.62
N LYS A 607 12.73 5.33 -3.96
CA LYS A 607 12.67 6.60 -3.20
C LYS A 607 12.06 6.39 -1.82
N ILE A 608 12.67 6.97 -0.79
CA ILE A 608 12.13 7.00 0.58
C ILE A 608 10.74 7.64 0.57
N GLN A 609 9.72 6.90 1.02
CA GLN A 609 8.37 7.44 1.18
C GLN A 609 8.27 8.19 2.50
N ARG A 610 8.74 9.45 2.52
CA ARG A 610 8.69 10.37 3.67
C ARG A 610 7.30 10.71 4.22
N HIS A 611 6.25 10.00 3.80
CA HIS A 611 4.89 10.11 4.33
C HIS A 611 4.29 8.79 4.77
N ALA A 612 4.63 7.69 4.10
CA ALA A 612 3.96 6.39 4.27
C ALA A 612 4.13 5.80 5.67
N CYS A 613 4.82 6.51 6.55
CA CYS A 613 5.22 5.94 7.78
C CYS A 613 5.16 6.94 8.95
N LEU A 614 4.92 8.26 8.84
CA LEU A 614 4.49 9.00 10.05
C LEU A 614 3.23 8.35 10.61
N HIS A 615 2.41 7.86 9.68
CA HIS A 615 1.46 6.79 9.91
C HIS A 615 2.04 5.76 10.89
N ALA A 616 2.97 4.89 10.51
CA ALA A 616 3.63 4.00 11.46
C ALA A 616 4.57 4.58 12.60
N VAL A 617 4.76 5.89 12.84
CA VAL A 617 5.15 6.41 14.20
C VAL A 617 3.88 6.54 15.03
N ARG A 618 2.96 7.35 14.50
CA ARG A 618 1.76 7.88 15.13
C ARG A 618 0.78 6.75 15.45
N ASP A 619 0.63 5.87 14.47
CA ASP A 619 -0.16 4.65 14.45
C ASP A 619 0.65 3.44 15.00
N LYS A 620 1.93 3.67 15.40
CA LYS A 620 2.83 2.74 16.11
C LYS A 620 3.14 1.38 15.43
N GLU A 621 3.08 1.30 14.11
CA GLU A 621 3.13 0.02 13.37
C GLU A 621 4.54 -0.56 13.09
N LEU A 622 5.60 -0.09 13.75
CA LEU A 622 6.97 -0.45 13.36
C LEU A 622 7.61 -1.70 13.99
N LYS A 623 8.63 -2.18 13.29
CA LYS A 623 9.40 -3.40 13.60
C LYS A 623 10.57 -3.14 14.57
N VAL A 624 10.21 -2.52 15.68
CA VAL A 624 11.07 -1.93 16.71
C VAL A 624 11.73 -2.92 17.69
N ILE A 625 12.82 -2.56 18.40
CA ILE A 625 13.34 -3.26 19.63
C ILE A 625 14.06 -2.38 20.73
N ALA A 626 14.83 -1.29 20.45
CA ALA A 626 15.37 -0.25 21.39
C ALA A 626 15.60 1.18 20.76
N GLN A 627 15.13 2.30 21.37
CA GLN A 627 14.90 3.67 20.81
C GLN A 627 15.40 4.82 21.73
N TRP A 628 15.44 6.07 21.23
CA TRP A 628 15.53 7.26 22.11
C TRP A 628 14.40 8.28 21.85
N ILE A 629 13.63 8.60 22.88
CA ILE A 629 12.57 9.63 22.88
C ILE A 629 12.86 10.66 23.99
N ARG A 630 12.74 11.95 23.68
CA ARG A 630 12.95 13.04 24.63
C ARG A 630 11.91 13.04 25.75
N GLY A 631 12.28 12.50 26.92
CA GLY A 631 11.50 12.61 28.16
C GLY A 631 11.21 11.30 28.91
N GLU A 632 11.56 10.13 28.37
CA GLU A 632 11.20 8.81 28.96
C GLU A 632 12.31 8.15 29.83
N GLU A 633 13.36 8.89 30.23
CA GLU A 633 14.55 8.34 30.92
C GLU A 633 14.29 7.98 32.42
N SER A 634 13.45 6.99 32.74
CA SER A 634 13.30 6.51 34.15
C SER A 634 12.72 5.09 34.42
N SER A 635 12.91 4.06 33.58
CA SER A 635 12.23 2.75 33.85
C SER A 635 12.92 1.42 33.49
N LEU A 636 14.17 1.38 33.01
CA LEU A 636 14.84 0.13 32.60
C LEU A 636 16.20 -0.09 33.26
N GLN A 637 16.21 -0.75 34.42
CA GLN A 637 17.45 -1.20 35.09
C GLN A 637 17.39 -2.63 35.68
N ASN A 638 16.28 -3.37 35.50
CA ASN A 638 16.07 -4.69 36.12
C ASN A 638 15.61 -5.75 35.08
N ALA A 639 16.51 -6.18 34.19
CA ALA A 639 16.28 -7.35 33.31
C ALA A 639 17.57 -8.04 32.83
N GLY A 640 18.71 -7.87 33.53
CA GLY A 640 19.88 -8.72 33.34
C GLY A 640 19.80 -10.00 34.17
N LEU A 641 20.40 -11.10 33.69
CA LEU A 641 20.53 -12.43 34.34
C LEU A 641 19.34 -13.41 34.22
N ALA A 642 19.24 -14.08 33.06
CA ALA A 642 18.76 -15.47 32.95
C ALA A 642 19.25 -16.09 31.62
N GLY A 643 20.57 -16.26 31.49
CA GLY A 643 21.18 -16.80 30.28
C GLY A 643 20.96 -18.31 30.10
N GLU A 644 20.97 -18.72 28.83
CA GLU A 644 21.57 -19.96 28.34
C GLU A 644 21.47 -21.23 29.23
N THR A 645 20.46 -22.05 28.99
CA THR A 645 20.66 -23.51 29.02
C THR A 645 19.63 -24.25 28.18
N MET A 646 19.95 -25.49 27.79
CA MET A 646 19.08 -26.47 27.13
C MET A 646 18.92 -26.36 25.59
N MET A 647 20.04 -26.31 24.88
CA MET A 647 20.13 -26.86 23.52
C MET A 647 20.93 -28.17 23.51
N LYS A 648 20.28 -29.31 23.79
CA LYS A 648 20.64 -30.68 23.33
C LYS A 648 19.71 -31.75 23.91
N ALA A 649 19.60 -32.87 23.17
CA ALA A 649 18.68 -34.00 23.33
C ALA A 649 17.19 -33.67 23.02
N ALA A 650 16.46 -34.43 22.20
CA ALA A 650 16.84 -35.63 21.44
C ALA A 650 16.10 -35.71 20.09
N ALA A 651 16.78 -36.29 19.10
CA ALA A 651 16.15 -36.80 17.88
C ALA A 651 16.12 -38.33 17.97
N ALA A 652 14.96 -38.95 17.73
CA ALA A 652 14.81 -40.32 17.20
C ALA A 652 13.32 -40.71 17.02
N SER A 653 13.03 -41.38 15.90
CA SER A 653 11.84 -42.22 15.60
C SER A 653 10.45 -41.57 15.51
N ASP A 654 9.58 -41.95 14.56
CA ASP A 654 9.83 -42.50 13.21
C ASP A 654 8.59 -42.27 12.30
N ALA A 655 8.70 -42.60 11.01
CA ALA A 655 7.81 -42.16 9.94
C ALA A 655 6.53 -43.00 9.70
N GLY A 656 5.59 -42.38 8.96
CA GLY A 656 4.52 -43.02 8.19
C GLY A 656 3.22 -42.19 8.16
N GLY A 657 2.69 -41.71 7.02
CA GLY A 657 3.17 -41.70 5.63
C GLY A 657 1.98 -41.65 4.65
N LEU A 658 2.04 -40.82 3.60
CA LEU A 658 1.26 -40.91 2.33
C LEU A 658 1.67 -39.81 1.31
N ASP A 659 2.58 -40.19 0.40
CA ASP A 659 2.71 -39.85 -1.03
C ASP A 659 2.74 -38.39 -1.58
N SER A 660 3.97 -37.84 -1.59
CA SER A 660 4.75 -37.30 -2.74
C SER A 660 4.19 -36.27 -3.74
N VAL A 661 4.90 -35.13 -3.86
CA VAL A 661 5.12 -34.38 -5.13
C VAL A 661 6.59 -33.91 -5.27
N ALA A 662 7.55 -34.64 -4.70
CA ALA A 662 8.99 -34.44 -4.96
C ALA A 662 9.83 -35.63 -4.46
N ASP A 663 11.00 -35.84 -5.06
CA ASP A 663 12.02 -36.75 -4.52
C ASP A 663 12.55 -36.27 -3.14
N PRO A 664 12.69 -37.15 -2.13
CA PRO A 664 13.13 -36.76 -0.79
C PRO A 664 14.49 -36.05 -0.73
N VAL A 665 15.45 -36.44 -1.57
CA VAL A 665 16.81 -35.88 -1.60
C VAL A 665 16.79 -34.46 -2.18
N VAL A 666 15.94 -34.24 -3.19
CA VAL A 666 15.66 -32.92 -3.77
C VAL A 666 14.98 -32.01 -2.74
N ALA A 667 13.98 -32.53 -2.02
CA ALA A 667 13.29 -31.80 -0.96
C ALA A 667 14.23 -31.40 0.19
N GLU A 668 15.14 -32.28 0.63
CA GLU A 668 16.11 -31.97 1.68
C GLU A 668 17.12 -30.88 1.24
N ALA A 669 17.61 -30.94 0.00
CA ALA A 669 18.45 -29.88 -0.56
C ALA A 669 17.70 -28.53 -0.68
N ILE A 670 16.40 -28.53 -1.01
CA ILE A 670 15.56 -27.33 -0.98
C ILE A 670 15.43 -26.78 0.44
N VAL A 671 15.06 -27.61 1.41
CA VAL A 671 14.95 -27.25 2.83
C VAL A 671 16.26 -26.66 3.36
N SER A 672 17.40 -27.22 2.96
CA SER A 672 18.74 -26.72 3.29
C SER A 672 18.99 -25.30 2.77
N HIS A 673 18.58 -24.98 1.52
CA HIS A 673 18.68 -23.64 0.97
C HIS A 673 17.72 -22.64 1.61
N VAL A 674 16.49 -23.05 1.93
CA VAL A 674 15.53 -22.22 2.65
C VAL A 674 16.05 -21.92 4.05
N ARG A 675 16.56 -22.91 4.79
CA ARG A 675 17.18 -22.72 6.11
C ARG A 675 18.37 -21.77 6.09
N ALA A 676 19.21 -21.84 5.06
CA ALA A 676 20.38 -20.96 4.93
C ALA A 676 20.02 -19.45 4.82
N ILE A 677 18.80 -19.11 4.42
CA ILE A 677 18.34 -17.73 4.19
C ILE A 677 17.32 -17.29 5.26
N ALA A 678 16.40 -18.18 5.62
CA ALA A 678 15.41 -17.93 6.65
C ALA A 678 16.03 -17.94 8.07
N GLY A 679 17.13 -18.67 8.30
CA GLY A 679 17.83 -18.71 9.58
C GLY A 679 16.98 -19.31 10.70
N GLU A 680 16.94 -18.67 11.88
CA GLU A 680 16.14 -19.11 13.03
C GLU A 680 14.63 -19.11 12.77
N ARG A 681 14.14 -18.40 11.74
CA ARG A 681 12.74 -18.48 11.28
C ARG A 681 12.38 -19.87 10.73
N ALA A 682 13.39 -20.64 10.34
CA ALA A 682 13.31 -21.83 9.50
C ALA A 682 13.24 -23.15 10.30
N GLY A 683 12.30 -23.21 11.26
CA GLY A 683 12.14 -24.30 12.23
C GLY A 683 11.77 -25.67 11.65
N SER A 684 10.61 -26.22 12.03
CA SER A 684 10.04 -27.42 11.40
C SER A 684 9.49 -27.07 10.02
N ILE A 685 10.29 -27.28 8.98
CA ILE A 685 9.92 -27.04 7.59
C ILE A 685 9.27 -28.28 7.01
N HIS A 686 8.03 -28.14 6.54
CA HIS A 686 7.26 -29.15 5.84
C HIS A 686 7.03 -28.73 4.37
N PRO A 687 6.63 -29.66 3.47
CA PRO A 687 6.26 -29.31 2.09
C PRO A 687 5.25 -28.16 2.00
N ASP A 688 4.29 -28.08 2.91
CA ASP A 688 3.24 -27.05 2.90
C ASP A 688 3.64 -25.73 3.58
N THR A 689 4.82 -25.63 4.22
CA THR A 689 5.27 -24.42 4.91
C THR A 689 5.34 -23.24 3.96
N ASN A 690 4.58 -22.17 4.23
CA ASN A 690 4.54 -21.01 3.36
C ASN A 690 5.75 -20.09 3.65
N ILE A 691 6.68 -20.03 2.70
CA ILE A 691 7.93 -19.27 2.84
C ILE A 691 7.69 -17.76 2.95
N VAL A 692 6.53 -17.27 2.52
CA VAL A 692 6.17 -15.83 2.53
C VAL A 692 5.43 -15.45 3.81
N LEU A 693 4.45 -16.25 4.20
CA LEU A 693 3.52 -15.96 5.28
C LEU A 693 3.97 -16.53 6.64
N ASP A 694 4.58 -17.71 6.65
CA ASP A 694 5.02 -18.38 7.88
C ASP A 694 6.49 -18.07 8.19
N LEU A 695 7.36 -18.14 7.18
CA LEU A 695 8.79 -17.79 7.33
C LEU A 695 9.07 -16.28 7.15
N GLY A 696 8.08 -15.51 6.71
CA GLY A 696 8.18 -14.05 6.56
C GLY A 696 9.25 -13.59 5.56
N LEU A 697 9.56 -14.39 4.53
CA LEU A 697 10.59 -14.06 3.55
C LEU A 697 10.08 -13.05 2.53
N ASP A 698 10.81 -11.96 2.39
CA ASP A 698 10.51 -10.91 1.41
C ASP A 698 10.89 -11.33 -0.03
N SER A 699 10.61 -10.48 -1.01
CA SER A 699 10.89 -10.77 -2.42
C SER A 699 12.37 -10.92 -2.76
N LEU A 700 13.30 -10.41 -1.93
CA LEU A 700 14.74 -10.60 -2.11
C LEU A 700 15.20 -11.90 -1.45
N GLU A 701 14.65 -12.27 -0.29
CA GLU A 701 14.95 -13.53 0.39
C GLU A 701 14.39 -14.75 -0.37
N ARG A 702 13.15 -14.66 -0.91
CA ARG A 702 12.55 -15.70 -1.79
C ARG A 702 13.35 -15.90 -3.07
N LEU A 703 13.86 -14.82 -3.63
CA LEU A 703 14.77 -14.87 -4.76
C LEU A 703 16.08 -15.56 -4.39
N GLU A 704 16.68 -15.21 -3.25
CA GLU A 704 17.97 -15.76 -2.88
C GLU A 704 17.90 -17.28 -2.73
N ILE A 705 16.72 -17.80 -2.32
CA ILE A 705 16.37 -19.22 -2.36
C ILE A 705 16.42 -19.72 -3.81
N ALA A 706 15.66 -19.12 -4.72
CA ALA A 706 15.63 -19.51 -6.13
C ALA A 706 17.03 -19.50 -6.79
N ARG A 707 17.84 -18.46 -6.57
CA ARG A 707 19.23 -18.36 -7.07
C ARG A 707 20.12 -19.48 -6.51
N ASN A 708 19.98 -19.80 -5.23
CA ASN A 708 20.74 -20.89 -4.61
C ASN A 708 20.31 -22.26 -5.16
N LEU A 709 19.02 -22.44 -5.46
CA LEU A 709 18.49 -23.64 -6.11
C LEU A 709 18.98 -23.78 -7.56
N GLU A 710 18.93 -22.71 -8.36
CA GLU A 710 19.47 -22.69 -9.73
C GLU A 710 20.96 -23.08 -9.75
N ARG A 711 21.75 -22.58 -8.79
CA ARG A 711 23.17 -22.93 -8.65
C ARG A 711 23.39 -24.40 -8.28
N THR A 712 22.57 -24.96 -7.40
CA THR A 712 22.71 -26.35 -6.93
C THR A 712 22.18 -27.36 -7.94
N PHE A 713 20.99 -27.13 -8.47
CA PHE A 713 20.27 -28.06 -9.35
C PHE A 713 20.54 -27.82 -10.84
N GLY A 714 21.15 -26.70 -11.23
CA GLY A 714 21.42 -26.30 -12.61
C GLY A 714 20.15 -25.86 -13.36
N GLY A 715 20.28 -25.00 -14.38
CA GLY A 715 19.14 -24.45 -15.13
C GLY A 715 18.68 -23.08 -14.62
N ARG A 716 17.47 -22.65 -15.01
CA ARG A 716 16.86 -21.38 -14.60
C ARG A 716 15.36 -21.50 -14.43
N PHE A 717 14.80 -20.79 -13.45
CA PHE A 717 13.37 -20.60 -13.31
C PHE A 717 12.90 -19.44 -14.22
N PRO A 718 11.74 -19.57 -14.90
CA PRO A 718 11.03 -18.41 -15.45
C PRO A 718 10.69 -17.39 -14.34
N GLU A 719 10.72 -16.09 -14.64
CA GLU A 719 10.47 -15.02 -13.64
C GLU A 719 9.14 -15.19 -12.87
N GLN A 720 8.13 -15.78 -13.52
CA GLN A 720 6.80 -16.05 -12.98
C GLN A 720 6.82 -17.05 -11.80
N VAL A 721 7.80 -17.96 -11.78
CA VAL A 721 7.91 -19.01 -10.74
C VAL A 721 8.13 -18.41 -9.35
N LEU A 722 8.80 -17.26 -9.24
CA LEU A 722 8.97 -16.56 -7.97
C LEU A 722 7.65 -16.07 -7.37
N ASP A 723 6.63 -15.81 -8.20
CA ASP A 723 5.27 -15.48 -7.75
C ASP A 723 4.41 -16.76 -7.54
N GLU A 724 4.86 -17.95 -7.99
CA GLU A 724 4.19 -19.26 -7.81
C GLU A 724 4.75 -20.09 -6.64
N ILE A 725 6.02 -19.90 -6.25
CA ILE A 725 6.64 -20.62 -5.13
C ILE A 725 6.35 -19.92 -3.80
N GLU A 726 5.19 -20.19 -3.23
CA GLU A 726 4.83 -19.75 -1.88
C GLU A 726 5.09 -20.82 -0.83
N THR A 727 5.11 -22.12 -1.18
CA THR A 727 5.45 -23.24 -0.28
C THR A 727 6.65 -24.05 -0.74
N ILE A 728 7.22 -24.87 0.17
CA ILE A 728 8.35 -25.75 -0.11
C ILE A 728 8.03 -26.80 -1.20
N GLY A 729 6.80 -27.33 -1.19
CA GLY A 729 6.30 -28.26 -2.21
C GLY A 729 6.11 -27.59 -3.57
N GLN A 730 5.73 -26.32 -3.60
CA GLN A 730 5.71 -25.53 -4.84
C GLN A 730 7.13 -25.26 -5.35
N ILE A 731 8.11 -24.97 -4.46
CA ILE A 731 9.53 -24.92 -4.85
C ILE A 731 9.96 -26.26 -5.47
N ALA A 732 9.62 -27.38 -4.85
CA ALA A 732 10.02 -28.70 -5.33
C ALA A 732 9.38 -29.04 -6.69
N THR A 733 8.08 -28.78 -6.85
CA THR A 733 7.36 -28.85 -8.13
C THR A 733 8.03 -27.98 -9.19
N ALA A 734 8.47 -26.77 -8.83
CA ALA A 734 9.17 -25.87 -9.74
C ALA A 734 10.55 -26.41 -10.14
N VAL A 735 11.32 -26.96 -9.19
CA VAL A 735 12.63 -27.59 -9.46
C VAL A 735 12.46 -28.72 -10.48
N GLU A 736 11.50 -29.61 -10.28
CA GLU A 736 11.22 -30.71 -11.22
C GLU A 736 10.70 -30.24 -12.59
N ARG A 737 9.94 -29.14 -12.63
CA ARG A 737 9.34 -28.59 -13.85
C ARG A 737 10.29 -27.77 -14.72
N TYR A 738 11.29 -27.12 -14.12
CA TYR A 738 12.11 -26.11 -14.80
C TYR A 738 13.63 -26.36 -14.77
N LEU A 739 14.13 -27.22 -13.88
CA LEU A 739 15.56 -27.55 -13.78
C LEU A 739 15.82 -28.94 -14.43
N PRO A 740 16.93 -29.14 -15.16
CA PRO A 740 17.05 -30.23 -16.13
C PRO A 740 17.40 -31.58 -15.49
N ALA A 741 17.14 -32.66 -16.24
CA ALA A 741 17.45 -34.04 -15.83
C ALA A 741 18.88 -34.18 -15.27
N GLY A 742 19.00 -34.89 -14.15
CA GLY A 742 20.22 -34.94 -13.32
C GLY A 742 20.14 -34.16 -12.00
N ALA A 743 18.98 -33.59 -11.65
CA ALA A 743 18.74 -32.91 -10.37
C ALA A 743 19.09 -33.78 -9.14
N LEU A 744 18.77 -35.09 -9.16
CA LEU A 744 19.10 -36.05 -8.09
C LEU A 744 20.60 -36.07 -7.78
N GLY A 745 21.44 -36.39 -8.76
CA GLY A 745 22.89 -36.53 -8.56
C GLY A 745 23.58 -35.22 -8.15
N ARG A 746 22.97 -34.07 -8.48
CA ARG A 746 23.44 -32.76 -8.01
C ARG A 746 23.00 -32.45 -6.57
N ALA A 747 21.80 -32.88 -6.17
CA ALA A 747 21.37 -32.84 -4.76
C ALA A 747 22.25 -33.74 -3.88
N GLU A 748 22.53 -34.96 -4.35
CA GLU A 748 23.46 -35.90 -3.70
C GLU A 748 24.86 -35.30 -3.54
N GLN A 749 25.43 -34.68 -4.58
CA GLN A 749 26.72 -33.97 -4.46
C GLN A 749 26.69 -32.80 -3.46
N PHE A 750 25.62 -32.00 -3.46
CA PHE A 750 25.48 -30.87 -2.54
C PHE A 750 25.35 -31.30 -1.07
N LEU A 751 24.67 -32.42 -0.80
CA LEU A 751 24.52 -32.98 0.54
C LEU A 751 25.79 -33.74 0.97
N ALA A 752 26.42 -34.50 0.07
CA ALA A 752 27.67 -35.23 0.36
C ALA A 752 28.85 -34.31 0.68
N GLY A 753 28.92 -33.12 0.06
CA GLY A 753 29.94 -32.10 0.33
C GLY A 753 29.92 -31.51 1.76
N ARG A 754 28.98 -31.91 2.62
CA ARG A 754 28.90 -31.53 4.04
C ARG A 754 29.33 -32.63 5.02
N GLY A 755 29.67 -33.82 4.54
CA GLY A 755 29.92 -34.99 5.40
C GLY A 755 31.28 -35.05 6.08
N ASP A 756 32.24 -34.21 5.68
CA ASP A 756 33.65 -34.38 6.05
C ASP A 756 34.27 -33.08 6.59
N THR A 757 34.10 -32.82 7.90
CA THR A 757 34.91 -31.90 8.74
C THR A 757 34.46 -31.91 10.22
N GLN A 758 34.35 -33.08 10.86
CA GLN A 758 34.36 -33.15 12.34
C GLN A 758 34.61 -34.57 12.89
N ARG A 759 35.88 -34.91 13.13
CA ARG A 759 36.39 -35.76 14.24
C ARG A 759 37.88 -36.05 14.07
N ASP A 760 38.69 -35.45 14.92
CA ASP A 760 39.74 -36.09 15.74
C ASP A 760 40.17 -35.05 16.81
N GLY A 761 40.68 -35.49 17.96
CA GLY A 761 40.94 -34.61 19.10
C GLY A 761 42.04 -35.12 20.04
N ASP A 762 42.43 -34.25 20.98
CA ASP A 762 43.32 -34.39 22.16
C ASP A 762 44.69 -35.10 21.97
N ASP A 763 45.81 -34.66 22.55
CA ASP A 763 46.03 -33.70 23.64
C ASP A 763 47.48 -33.12 23.61
N ASP A 764 47.75 -32.17 24.51
CA ASP A 764 49.03 -31.94 25.22
C ASP A 764 50.11 -30.90 24.72
N LEU A 765 50.62 -30.17 25.74
CA LEU A 765 51.89 -29.42 25.90
C LEU A 765 52.08 -27.89 25.62
N VAL A 766 52.05 -27.15 26.74
CA VAL A 766 53.03 -26.12 27.23
C VAL A 766 53.23 -24.77 26.49
N ASN A 767 52.45 -23.79 26.94
CA ASN A 767 52.80 -22.41 27.32
C ASN A 767 54.26 -21.89 27.12
N THR A 768 54.46 -20.87 26.28
CA THR A 768 55.33 -19.70 26.58
C THR A 768 54.84 -18.42 25.89
N ASN A 769 55.04 -17.27 26.55
CA ASN A 769 54.52 -15.95 26.19
C ASN A 769 55.18 -15.31 24.95
N ALA A 770 54.43 -14.49 24.19
CA ALA A 770 54.52 -13.02 24.29
C ALA A 770 53.62 -12.29 23.26
N ASN A 771 52.83 -11.32 23.75
CA ASN A 771 52.25 -10.13 23.09
C ASN A 771 51.58 -10.33 21.70
N GLY A 772 50.28 -10.11 21.52
CA GLY A 772 49.51 -8.95 22.01
C GLY A 772 49.75 -7.76 21.05
N GLU A 773 48.76 -7.13 20.42
CA GLU A 773 47.33 -7.03 20.77
C GLU A 773 46.44 -7.00 19.52
N ALA A 774 45.29 -7.68 19.60
CA ALA A 774 44.05 -7.34 18.88
C ALA A 774 42.91 -8.10 19.55
N SER A 775 42.23 -7.45 20.50
CA SER A 775 40.89 -7.84 20.92
C SER A 775 40.02 -7.88 19.65
N THR A 776 39.20 -8.91 19.40
CA THR A 776 37.91 -9.12 20.08
C THR A 776 37.18 -7.77 20.28
N ASP A 777 35.96 -7.60 19.80
CA ASP A 777 34.87 -8.50 20.13
C ASP A 777 34.02 -8.88 18.92
N GLY A 778 33.82 -10.19 18.79
CA GLY A 778 32.70 -10.75 18.06
C GLY A 778 31.60 -11.00 19.07
N GLU A 779 30.65 -10.08 19.13
CA GLU A 779 29.41 -10.18 19.88
C GLU A 779 28.30 -9.70 18.89
N GLY A 780 27.12 -10.31 18.71
CA GLY A 780 26.67 -11.63 19.19
C GLY A 780 25.30 -11.82 19.88
N PRO A 781 24.12 -11.62 19.22
CA PRO A 781 23.27 -10.41 19.04
C PRO A 781 22.32 -9.99 20.21
N LEU A 782 21.91 -8.70 20.30
CA LEU A 782 20.57 -8.23 20.76
C LEU A 782 20.21 -6.70 20.62
N ALA A 783 19.28 -6.37 19.68
CA ALA A 783 18.07 -5.46 19.81
C ALA A 783 17.98 -3.91 19.51
N ARG A 784 17.24 -3.47 18.45
CA ARG A 784 17.03 -2.03 18.02
C ARG A 784 15.66 -1.55 17.41
N VAL A 785 15.15 -0.33 17.73
CA VAL A 785 13.86 0.37 17.32
C VAL A 785 14.15 1.56 16.39
N MET A 786 13.49 1.71 15.20
CA MET A 786 13.22 2.91 14.30
C MET A 786 11.86 3.51 14.53
N GLN A 787 11.69 4.83 14.29
CA GLN A 787 10.39 5.39 13.91
C GLN A 787 10.38 6.51 12.83
N THR A 788 10.00 6.09 11.60
CA THR A 788 8.89 6.44 10.64
C THR A 788 8.48 7.87 10.08
N PRO A 789 8.45 8.25 8.77
CA PRO A 789 8.40 9.68 8.32
C PRO A 789 7.10 10.36 7.74
N GLN A 790 6.98 11.70 7.90
CA GLN A 790 5.80 12.65 7.85
C GLN A 790 4.61 12.61 6.85
N VAL A 791 3.40 12.52 7.39
CA VAL A 791 2.06 12.61 6.75
C VAL A 791 1.52 14.04 6.72
N GLU A 792 0.75 14.42 5.67
CA GLU A 792 -0.01 15.69 5.69
C GLU A 792 -1.09 15.66 6.80
N PRO A 793 -1.04 16.56 7.79
CA PRO A 793 -2.03 16.60 8.86
C PRO A 793 -3.37 17.06 8.30
N GLU A 794 -4.43 16.28 8.57
CA GLU A 794 -5.80 16.69 8.32
C GLU A 794 -6.36 17.28 9.62
N ASP A 795 -6.57 18.61 9.66
CA ASP A 795 -6.98 19.36 10.87
C ASP A 795 -8.48 19.74 10.88
N ASP A 796 -9.16 19.57 9.75
CA ASP A 796 -10.59 19.72 9.58
C ASP A 796 -11.18 18.40 9.07
N VAL A 797 -12.27 17.93 9.69
CA VAL A 797 -12.98 16.68 9.30
C VAL A 797 -13.36 16.68 7.81
N THR A 798 -13.60 17.84 7.20
CA THR A 798 -13.87 17.97 5.76
C THR A 798 -12.68 17.65 4.87
N GLN A 799 -11.46 17.69 5.41
CA GLN A 799 -10.25 17.22 4.76
C GLN A 799 -10.12 15.71 4.83
N PHE A 800 -10.71 15.02 5.82
CA PHE A 800 -10.58 13.56 5.94
C PHE A 800 -10.94 12.86 4.63
N ALA A 801 -10.10 11.95 4.16
CA ALA A 801 -10.34 11.17 2.94
C ALA A 801 -11.70 10.43 3.03
N GLU A 802 -12.04 9.95 4.22
CA GLU A 802 -13.28 9.32 4.64
C GLU A 802 -14.48 10.26 4.45
N TYR A 803 -14.38 11.50 4.94
CA TYR A 803 -15.46 12.49 4.80
C TYR A 803 -15.64 12.90 3.34
N ARG A 804 -14.55 13.18 2.63
CA ARG A 804 -14.59 13.52 1.19
C ARG A 804 -15.24 12.38 0.38
N ARG A 805 -14.95 11.12 0.73
CA ARG A 805 -15.58 9.92 0.17
C ARG A 805 -17.07 9.86 0.50
N LEU A 806 -17.45 10.05 1.77
CA LEU A 806 -18.85 10.11 2.22
C LEU A 806 -19.64 11.17 1.43
N LYS A 807 -19.12 12.39 1.29
CA LYS A 807 -19.80 13.45 0.51
C LYS A 807 -19.93 13.12 -0.97
N SER A 808 -18.95 12.41 -1.55
CA SER A 808 -19.04 11.88 -2.91
C SER A 808 -20.17 10.85 -3.04
N THR A 809 -20.22 9.86 -2.14
CA THR A 809 -21.28 8.84 -2.10
C THR A 809 -22.67 9.47 -1.91
N MET A 810 -22.82 10.44 -1.00
CA MET A 810 -24.09 11.17 -0.82
C MET A 810 -24.52 11.91 -2.09
N ARG A 811 -23.59 12.56 -2.80
CA ARG A 811 -23.88 13.23 -4.08
C ARG A 811 -24.26 12.23 -5.18
N GLN A 812 -23.62 11.06 -5.23
CA GLN A 812 -24.00 9.98 -6.15
C GLN A 812 -25.41 9.44 -5.86
N MET A 813 -25.76 9.21 -4.58
CA MET A 813 -27.10 8.80 -4.19
C MET A 813 -28.16 9.83 -4.61
N GLN A 814 -27.91 11.13 -4.37
CA GLN A 814 -28.81 12.22 -4.81
C GLN A 814 -29.07 12.20 -6.34
N LEU A 815 -28.06 11.90 -7.16
CA LEU A 815 -28.19 11.81 -8.62
C LEU A 815 -29.08 10.64 -9.09
N THR A 816 -29.37 9.65 -8.23
CA THR A 816 -30.30 8.55 -8.57
C THR A 816 -31.77 8.94 -8.46
N GLY A 817 -32.08 10.09 -7.87
CA GLY A 817 -33.45 10.52 -7.55
C GLY A 817 -34.12 9.74 -6.41
N VAL A 818 -33.39 8.83 -5.75
CA VAL A 818 -33.86 8.13 -4.55
C VAL A 818 -33.45 8.93 -3.30
N PRO A 819 -34.36 9.18 -2.33
CA PRO A 819 -34.00 9.81 -1.06
C PRO A 819 -32.93 9.01 -0.31
N ASN A 820 -32.17 9.68 0.56
CA ASN A 820 -31.27 8.99 1.48
C ASN A 820 -32.09 8.04 2.38
N PRO A 821 -31.83 6.72 2.40
CA PRO A 821 -32.56 5.78 3.25
C PRO A 821 -32.21 5.96 4.74
N TYR A 822 -30.97 6.38 5.02
CA TYR A 822 -30.44 6.57 6.36
C TYR A 822 -31.06 7.78 7.07
N PHE A 823 -31.16 7.70 8.39
CA PHE A 823 -31.77 8.73 9.26
C PHE A 823 -33.25 9.02 8.96
N THR A 824 -34.01 7.99 8.56
CA THR A 824 -35.48 8.06 8.55
C THR A 824 -36.00 8.43 9.94
N VAL A 825 -36.87 9.44 10.03
CA VAL A 825 -37.46 9.91 11.30
C VAL A 825 -38.70 9.10 11.63
N HIS A 826 -38.82 8.70 12.90
CA HIS A 826 -39.93 7.90 13.44
C HIS A 826 -40.64 8.69 14.54
N ASP A 827 -41.92 9.03 14.34
CA ASP A 827 -42.69 9.90 15.26
C ASP A 827 -43.38 9.14 16.42
N CYS A 828 -43.13 7.84 16.56
CA CYS A 828 -43.76 6.98 17.57
C CYS A 828 -42.86 5.81 17.98
N VAL A 829 -43.29 5.07 19.01
CA VAL A 829 -42.76 3.73 19.32
C VAL A 829 -42.85 2.85 18.07
N VAL A 830 -41.77 2.14 17.75
CA VAL A 830 -41.70 1.25 16.57
C VAL A 830 -41.95 -0.19 16.99
N GLY A 831 -43.13 -0.72 16.64
CA GLY A 831 -43.50 -2.12 16.74
C GLY A 831 -43.61 -2.76 15.36
N ASP A 832 -44.71 -3.48 15.13
CA ASP A 832 -45.15 -3.93 13.80
C ASP A 832 -45.40 -2.77 12.82
N LYS A 833 -45.71 -1.59 13.37
CA LYS A 833 -45.96 -0.33 12.66
C LYS A 833 -45.06 0.79 13.15
N THR A 834 -44.96 1.83 12.33
CA THR A 834 -44.32 3.10 12.65
C THR A 834 -44.99 4.26 11.93
N ILE A 835 -44.81 5.49 12.43
CA ILE A 835 -45.18 6.72 11.73
C ILE A 835 -43.91 7.36 11.17
N VAL A 836 -43.89 7.59 9.85
CA VAL A 836 -42.80 8.25 9.12
C VAL A 836 -43.44 9.26 8.17
N ASP A 837 -42.97 10.50 8.16
CA ASP A 837 -43.52 11.60 7.33
C ASP A 837 -45.06 11.75 7.51
N GLY A 838 -45.55 11.55 8.74
CA GLY A 838 -46.98 11.57 9.08
C GLY A 838 -47.81 10.40 8.54
N LYS A 839 -47.19 9.35 7.98
CA LYS A 839 -47.87 8.16 7.45
C LYS A 839 -47.54 6.92 8.28
N THR A 840 -48.57 6.12 8.56
CA THR A 840 -48.40 4.79 9.17
C THR A 840 -47.84 3.81 8.14
N LEU A 841 -46.70 3.20 8.44
CA LEU A 841 -46.04 2.16 7.66
C LEU A 841 -45.94 0.87 8.51
N ILE A 842 -45.99 -0.30 7.86
CA ILE A 842 -45.55 -1.58 8.44
C ILE A 842 -44.02 -1.51 8.57
N SER A 843 -43.46 -1.89 9.72
CA SER A 843 -42.02 -1.76 9.99
C SER A 843 -41.34 -3.11 10.06
N PHE A 844 -40.24 -3.27 9.31
CA PHE A 844 -39.28 -4.37 9.42
C PHE A 844 -37.86 -3.86 9.69
N ALA A 845 -37.74 -2.61 10.16
CA ALA A 845 -36.47 -1.91 10.37
C ALA A 845 -36.11 -1.72 11.87
N SER A 846 -36.75 -2.47 12.77
CA SER A 846 -36.62 -2.33 14.23
C SER A 846 -36.23 -3.65 14.88
N TYR A 847 -35.40 -3.57 15.92
CA TYR A 847 -35.00 -4.71 16.74
C TYR A 847 -35.97 -5.01 17.91
N ASN A 848 -37.20 -4.46 17.86
CA ASN A 848 -38.24 -4.68 18.87
C ASN A 848 -38.91 -6.06 18.70
N TYR A 849 -38.12 -7.13 18.75
CA TYR A 849 -38.50 -8.50 18.42
C TYR A 849 -39.72 -9.02 19.20
N LEU A 850 -39.90 -8.58 20.44
CA LEU A 850 -40.94 -9.08 21.36
C LEU A 850 -42.06 -8.06 21.65
N GLY A 851 -42.04 -6.90 21.00
CA GLY A 851 -42.99 -5.80 21.26
C GLY A 851 -42.82 -5.12 22.64
N LEU A 852 -41.72 -5.38 23.35
CA LEU A 852 -41.50 -4.90 24.72
C LEU A 852 -41.06 -3.42 24.77
N SER A 853 -40.48 -2.88 23.70
CA SER A 853 -40.19 -1.45 23.60
C SER A 853 -41.51 -0.69 23.45
N GLY A 854 -41.88 0.06 24.48
CA GLY A 854 -43.19 0.70 24.62
C GLY A 854 -44.22 -0.08 25.45
N HIS A 855 -43.86 -1.24 26.03
CA HIS A 855 -44.75 -1.97 26.93
C HIS A 855 -45.07 -1.11 28.18
N PRO A 856 -46.33 -1.04 28.65
CA PRO A 856 -46.71 -0.16 29.75
C PRO A 856 -45.94 -0.43 31.06
N GLU A 857 -45.71 -1.70 31.40
CA GLU A 857 -44.95 -2.06 32.61
C GLU A 857 -43.48 -1.64 32.52
N VAL A 858 -42.83 -1.87 31.36
CA VAL A 858 -41.42 -1.52 31.12
C VAL A 858 -41.24 0.00 31.19
N SER A 859 -42.16 0.73 30.57
CA SER A 859 -42.17 2.20 30.53
C SER A 859 -42.40 2.80 31.93
N LYS A 860 -43.29 2.17 32.72
CA LYS A 860 -43.52 2.55 34.11
C LYS A 860 -42.33 2.25 35.01
N ALA A 861 -41.74 1.05 34.92
CA ALA A 861 -40.57 0.66 35.71
C ALA A 861 -39.39 1.61 35.48
N ALA A 862 -39.13 2.00 34.22
CA ALA A 862 -38.13 3.00 33.87
C ALA A 862 -38.41 4.37 34.53
N SER A 863 -39.68 4.81 34.50
CA SER A 863 -40.12 6.09 35.09
C SER A 863 -40.01 6.10 36.62
N ASP A 864 -40.47 5.03 37.28
CA ASP A 864 -40.41 4.86 38.74
C ASP A 864 -38.94 4.79 39.21
N ALA A 865 -38.06 4.14 38.44
CA ALA A 865 -36.62 4.09 38.72
C ALA A 865 -35.92 5.44 38.53
N ILE A 866 -36.32 6.24 37.52
CA ILE A 866 -35.85 7.63 37.38
C ILE A 866 -36.26 8.47 38.60
N ALA A 867 -37.52 8.36 39.04
CA ALA A 867 -38.02 9.09 40.22
C ALA A 867 -37.30 8.68 41.52
N LYS A 868 -36.95 7.40 41.67
CA LYS A 868 -36.29 6.85 42.88
C LYS A 868 -34.78 7.06 42.91
N TYR A 869 -34.10 6.87 41.78
CA TYR A 869 -32.64 6.75 41.71
C TYR A 869 -31.95 7.85 40.88
N GLY A 870 -32.72 8.70 40.20
CA GLY A 870 -32.24 9.71 39.26
C GLY A 870 -32.05 9.18 37.83
N THR A 871 -31.81 10.10 36.89
CA THR A 871 -31.60 9.80 35.45
C THR A 871 -30.21 9.26 35.14
N SER A 872 -29.25 9.35 36.07
CA SER A 872 -27.86 8.92 35.87
C SER A 872 -27.25 8.35 37.15
N VAL A 873 -26.18 7.56 37.02
CA VAL A 873 -25.30 7.16 38.11
C VAL A 873 -24.16 8.16 38.36
N SER A 874 -23.94 9.10 37.42
CA SER A 874 -23.01 10.24 37.50
C SER A 874 -21.50 9.94 37.59
N ALA A 875 -21.07 8.70 37.74
CA ALA A 875 -19.68 8.25 37.49
C ALA A 875 -19.65 6.74 37.16
N SER A 876 -18.45 6.14 37.13
CA SER A 876 -18.32 4.67 37.10
C SER A 876 -18.75 4.07 38.44
N ARG A 877 -19.34 2.87 38.42
CA ARG A 877 -19.80 2.19 39.64
C ARG A 877 -18.67 1.87 40.62
N LEU A 878 -17.43 1.76 40.15
CA LEU A 878 -16.25 1.58 41.00
C LEU A 878 -15.95 2.83 41.84
N VAL A 879 -16.15 4.03 41.28
CA VAL A 879 -15.79 5.31 41.92
C VAL A 879 -16.95 5.91 42.72
N SER A 880 -18.17 5.97 42.17
CA SER A 880 -19.34 6.52 42.88
C SER A 880 -20.10 5.50 43.74
N GLY A 881 -19.69 4.24 43.71
CA GLY A 881 -20.45 3.13 44.27
C GLY A 881 -21.62 2.68 43.38
N GLU A 882 -22.25 1.59 43.80
CA GLU A 882 -23.29 0.90 43.05
C GLU A 882 -24.70 1.10 43.65
N LYS A 883 -25.73 1.23 42.79
CA LYS A 883 -27.14 1.25 43.22
C LYS A 883 -27.70 -0.18 43.20
N PRO A 884 -28.50 -0.63 44.19
CA PRO A 884 -28.92 -2.04 44.34
C PRO A 884 -29.56 -2.68 43.10
N ILE A 885 -30.28 -1.89 42.29
CA ILE A 885 -30.95 -2.32 41.06
C ILE A 885 -29.98 -2.84 39.97
N HIS A 886 -28.72 -2.42 39.99
CA HIS A 886 -27.73 -2.91 39.02
C HIS A 886 -27.31 -4.35 39.30
N GLY A 887 -26.92 -4.64 40.55
CA GLY A 887 -26.63 -6.00 40.98
C GLY A 887 -27.86 -6.92 40.91
N GLU A 888 -29.07 -6.36 40.98
CA GLU A 888 -30.31 -7.10 40.71
C GLU A 888 -30.42 -7.54 39.25
N LEU A 889 -30.22 -6.62 38.29
CA LEU A 889 -30.14 -6.96 36.87
C LEU A 889 -29.05 -8.00 36.58
N GLU A 890 -27.85 -7.85 37.18
CA GLU A 890 -26.73 -8.78 36.96
C GLU A 890 -27.02 -10.20 37.46
N ARG A 891 -27.66 -10.34 38.63
CA ARG A 891 -28.13 -11.65 39.10
C ARG A 891 -29.23 -12.23 38.20
N LYS A 892 -30.11 -11.38 37.66
CA LYS A 892 -31.19 -11.82 36.74
C LYS A 892 -30.61 -12.30 35.40
N ILE A 893 -29.64 -11.58 34.83
CA ILE A 893 -28.92 -11.99 33.60
C ILE A 893 -28.13 -13.27 33.82
N ALA A 894 -27.38 -13.40 34.92
CA ALA A 894 -26.61 -14.62 35.22
C ALA A 894 -27.53 -15.85 35.31
N LYS A 895 -28.65 -15.72 36.04
CA LYS A 895 -29.70 -16.75 36.13
C LYS A 895 -30.35 -17.05 34.78
N TRP A 896 -30.59 -16.03 33.95
CA TRP A 896 -31.20 -16.18 32.63
C TRP A 896 -30.29 -16.94 31.66
N VAL A 897 -29.02 -16.58 31.59
CA VAL A 897 -28.04 -17.28 30.74
C VAL A 897 -27.68 -18.66 31.31
N GLY A 898 -27.91 -18.91 32.62
CA GLY A 898 -27.66 -20.19 33.27
C GLY A 898 -26.25 -20.35 33.85
N VAL A 899 -25.54 -19.23 34.05
CA VAL A 899 -24.13 -19.17 34.48
C VAL A 899 -23.97 -18.50 35.85
N ASP A 900 -22.75 -18.52 36.39
CA ASP A 900 -22.51 -18.21 37.80
C ASP A 900 -22.64 -16.72 38.12
N SER A 901 -22.22 -15.83 37.21
CA SER A 901 -22.22 -14.39 37.43
C SER A 901 -22.36 -13.58 36.13
N SER A 902 -22.67 -12.29 36.23
CA SER A 902 -22.63 -11.36 35.10
C SER A 902 -22.25 -9.94 35.50
N ILE A 903 -21.84 -9.15 34.51
CA ILE A 903 -21.55 -7.71 34.63
C ILE A 903 -22.19 -6.93 33.49
N THR A 904 -22.77 -5.78 33.82
CA THR A 904 -23.46 -4.89 32.89
C THR A 904 -22.64 -3.64 32.56
N MET A 905 -22.74 -3.20 31.31
CA MET A 905 -22.02 -2.07 30.72
C MET A 905 -22.97 -1.22 29.85
N VAL A 906 -22.60 0.03 29.54
CA VAL A 906 -23.51 1.03 28.94
C VAL A 906 -23.88 0.78 27.46
N GLY A 907 -23.07 0.05 26.70
CA GLY A 907 -23.35 -0.19 25.28
C GLY A 907 -23.01 -1.60 24.84
N GLY A 908 -23.88 -2.23 24.06
CA GLY A 908 -23.64 -3.56 23.49
C GLY A 908 -22.38 -3.59 22.62
N HIS A 909 -22.24 -2.64 21.68
CA HIS A 909 -21.06 -2.58 20.78
C HIS A 909 -19.74 -2.50 21.58
N SER A 910 -19.65 -1.57 22.52
CA SER A 910 -18.46 -1.36 23.35
C SER A 910 -18.23 -2.45 24.39
N THR A 911 -19.23 -3.30 24.68
CA THR A 911 -19.05 -4.50 25.51
C THR A 911 -18.14 -5.52 24.83
N ASN A 912 -18.25 -5.73 23.51
CA ASN A 912 -17.28 -6.56 22.78
C ASN A 912 -15.90 -5.91 22.74
N GLU A 913 -15.83 -4.62 22.39
CA GLU A 913 -14.55 -3.89 22.29
C GLU A 913 -13.77 -3.95 23.61
N THR A 914 -14.41 -3.60 24.72
CA THR A 914 -13.75 -3.59 26.03
C THR A 914 -13.49 -4.97 26.63
N THR A 915 -14.20 -6.03 26.19
CA THR A 915 -14.01 -7.36 26.75
C THR A 915 -12.94 -8.12 25.98
N ILE A 916 -13.05 -8.15 24.64
CA ILE A 916 -12.05 -8.80 23.79
C ILE A 916 -10.72 -8.05 23.88
N GLY A 917 -10.74 -6.71 23.83
CA GLY A 917 -9.56 -5.86 23.96
C GLY A 917 -8.84 -5.93 25.31
N HIS A 918 -9.45 -6.58 26.31
CA HIS A 918 -8.93 -6.68 27.68
C HIS A 918 -8.56 -8.10 28.12
N LEU A 919 -9.28 -9.12 27.65
CA LEU A 919 -9.05 -10.52 28.06
C LEU A 919 -7.92 -11.22 27.28
N VAL A 920 -7.67 -10.79 26.05
CA VAL A 920 -6.63 -11.32 25.16
C VAL A 920 -5.76 -10.18 24.64
N GLY A 921 -4.52 -10.49 24.27
CA GLY A 921 -3.63 -9.49 23.68
C GLY A 921 -2.42 -10.11 22.95
N PRO A 922 -1.32 -9.35 22.78
CA PRO A 922 -0.12 -9.85 22.10
C PRO A 922 0.36 -11.18 22.69
N GLY A 923 0.56 -12.19 21.83
CA GLY A 923 0.90 -13.57 22.22
C GLY A 923 -0.30 -14.52 22.41
N ASP A 924 -1.53 -14.00 22.33
CA ASP A 924 -2.76 -14.80 22.25
C ASP A 924 -3.27 -14.89 20.80
N LEU A 925 -4.15 -15.85 20.54
CA LEU A 925 -4.80 -16.10 19.25
C LEU A 925 -6.31 -15.85 19.36
N ILE A 926 -6.87 -15.09 18.41
CA ILE A 926 -8.32 -14.99 18.20
C ILE A 926 -8.65 -15.74 16.91
N LEU A 927 -9.48 -16.77 17.02
CA LEU A 927 -10.14 -17.43 15.89
C LEU A 927 -11.60 -16.99 15.90
N HIS A 928 -12.12 -16.45 14.81
CA HIS A 928 -13.50 -16.00 14.76
C HIS A 928 -14.13 -16.33 13.41
N ASP A 929 -15.46 -16.40 13.38
CA ASP A 929 -16.21 -16.68 12.16
C ASP A 929 -15.98 -15.61 11.08
N ALA A 930 -15.88 -16.00 9.80
CA ALA A 930 -15.68 -15.08 8.69
C ALA A 930 -16.72 -13.95 8.61
N LEU A 931 -17.97 -14.20 9.02
CA LEU A 931 -19.08 -13.24 9.00
C LEU A 931 -19.30 -12.50 10.33
N SER A 932 -18.40 -12.67 11.30
CA SER A 932 -18.46 -12.02 12.63
C SER A 932 -18.74 -10.52 12.54
N HIS A 933 -19.74 -10.06 13.31
CA HIS A 933 -20.18 -8.68 13.41
C HIS A 933 -19.03 -7.72 13.78
N ASN A 934 -19.10 -6.48 13.26
CA ASN A 934 -18.00 -5.53 13.33
C ASN A 934 -17.51 -5.24 14.77
N SER A 935 -18.38 -5.30 15.79
CA SER A 935 -17.98 -5.14 17.20
C SER A 935 -16.98 -6.19 17.68
N ILE A 936 -17.10 -7.45 17.21
CA ILE A 936 -16.14 -8.53 17.47
C ILE A 936 -14.81 -8.21 16.76
N VAL A 937 -14.88 -7.76 15.51
CA VAL A 937 -13.71 -7.42 14.70
C VAL A 937 -12.93 -6.24 15.29
N GLN A 938 -13.60 -5.18 15.72
CA GLN A 938 -12.96 -4.04 16.38
C GLN A 938 -12.32 -4.46 17.71
N GLY A 939 -13.03 -5.22 18.56
CA GLY A 939 -12.46 -5.75 19.80
C GLY A 939 -11.22 -6.63 19.55
N ALA A 940 -11.24 -7.47 18.51
CA ALA A 940 -10.09 -8.27 18.12
C ALA A 940 -8.91 -7.43 17.63
N LEU A 941 -9.15 -6.37 16.85
CA LEU A 941 -8.12 -5.44 16.40
C LEU A 941 -7.51 -4.66 17.58
N LEU A 942 -8.35 -4.08 18.45
CA LEU A 942 -7.96 -3.31 19.63
C LEU A 942 -7.19 -4.15 20.66
N SER A 943 -7.40 -5.47 20.70
CA SER A 943 -6.64 -6.38 21.58
C SER A 943 -5.15 -6.49 21.22
N GLY A 944 -4.77 -6.32 19.96
CA GLY A 944 -3.42 -6.66 19.47
C GLY A 944 -3.08 -8.16 19.47
N ALA A 945 -4.05 -9.04 19.77
CA ALA A 945 -3.90 -10.49 19.63
C ALA A 945 -3.80 -10.90 18.15
N LYS A 946 -3.21 -12.07 17.87
CA LYS A 946 -3.13 -12.59 16.51
C LYS A 946 -4.52 -13.05 16.07
N ARG A 947 -5.18 -12.28 15.20
CA ARG A 947 -6.48 -12.64 14.60
C ARG A 947 -6.31 -13.55 13.38
N ARG A 948 -7.12 -14.60 13.25
CA ARG A 948 -7.38 -15.33 11.99
C ARG A 948 -8.89 -15.65 11.86
N PRO A 949 -9.54 -15.34 10.73
CA PRO A 949 -10.87 -15.86 10.46
C PRO A 949 -10.82 -17.36 10.15
N PHE A 950 -11.89 -18.10 10.44
CA PHE A 950 -12.20 -19.40 9.84
C PHE A 950 -13.46 -19.29 8.95
N PRO A 951 -13.68 -20.21 7.98
CA PRO A 951 -14.85 -20.15 7.10
C PRO A 951 -16.17 -20.19 7.88
N HIS A 952 -17.21 -19.56 7.34
CA HIS A 952 -18.48 -19.35 8.05
C HIS A 952 -19.12 -20.67 8.51
N ASN A 953 -19.44 -20.75 9.81
CA ASN A 953 -19.96 -21.91 10.54
C ASN A 953 -19.14 -23.22 10.41
N ASP A 954 -17.90 -23.15 9.90
CA ASP A 954 -17.05 -24.33 9.67
C ASP A 954 -16.20 -24.67 10.91
N TYR A 955 -16.82 -25.43 11.83
CA TYR A 955 -16.15 -25.96 13.01
C TYR A 955 -15.06 -26.99 12.67
N GLU A 956 -15.06 -27.62 11.50
CA GLU A 956 -14.00 -28.55 11.09
C GLU A 956 -12.74 -27.81 10.66
N ALA A 957 -12.87 -26.72 9.89
CA ALA A 957 -11.77 -25.84 9.56
C ALA A 957 -11.18 -25.22 10.83
N LEU A 958 -12.04 -24.79 11.77
CA LEU A 958 -11.59 -24.34 13.09
C LEU A 958 -10.79 -25.43 13.84
N ASP A 959 -11.27 -26.68 13.85
CA ASP A 959 -10.58 -27.81 14.49
C ASP A 959 -9.22 -28.11 13.86
N LYS A 960 -9.13 -28.08 12.53
CA LYS A 960 -7.87 -28.20 11.75
C LYS A 960 -6.91 -27.05 12.08
N MET A 961 -7.41 -25.81 12.15
CA MET A 961 -6.62 -24.63 12.52
C MET A 961 -6.12 -24.71 13.96
N LEU A 962 -6.95 -25.11 14.91
CA LEU A 962 -6.54 -25.29 16.31
C LEU A 962 -5.52 -26.42 16.47
N THR A 963 -5.69 -27.54 15.75
CA THR A 963 -4.71 -28.64 15.74
C THR A 963 -3.31 -28.15 15.35
N ALA A 964 -3.21 -27.29 14.33
CA ALA A 964 -1.92 -26.73 13.88
C ALA A 964 -1.39 -25.59 14.78
N LEU A 965 -2.27 -24.74 15.30
CA LEU A 965 -1.89 -23.45 15.90
C LEU A 965 -1.93 -23.42 17.43
N ARG A 966 -2.78 -24.22 18.08
CA ARG A 966 -3.12 -24.04 19.51
C ARG A 966 -1.91 -24.03 20.44
N GLY A 967 -0.91 -24.89 20.18
CA GLY A 967 0.30 -24.98 20.98
C GLY A 967 1.24 -23.77 20.88
N GLN A 968 1.01 -22.87 19.94
CA GLN A 968 1.88 -21.70 19.68
C GLN A 968 1.47 -20.44 20.45
N TYR A 969 0.29 -20.44 21.11
CA TYR A 969 -0.29 -19.24 21.73
C TYR A 969 -0.68 -19.47 23.18
N ARG A 970 -0.48 -18.44 24.02
CA ARG A 970 -0.73 -18.48 25.47
C ARG A 970 -2.22 -18.73 25.75
N ARG A 971 -3.09 -17.86 25.25
CA ARG A 971 -4.55 -18.06 25.20
C ARG A 971 -5.01 -18.21 23.77
N THR A 972 -6.13 -18.90 23.58
CA THR A 972 -6.83 -18.95 22.31
C THR A 972 -8.30 -18.71 22.58
N LEU A 973 -8.86 -17.68 21.95
CA LEU A 973 -10.26 -17.30 22.05
C LEU A 973 -10.94 -17.56 20.72
N ILE A 974 -11.96 -18.42 20.74
CA ILE A 974 -12.87 -18.69 19.63
C ILE A 974 -14.06 -17.75 19.80
N ILE A 975 -14.50 -17.07 18.73
CA ILE A 975 -15.66 -16.17 18.77
C ILE A 975 -16.63 -16.48 17.64
N ILE A 976 -17.91 -16.69 17.99
CA ILE A 976 -19.04 -16.93 17.08
C ILE A 976 -20.27 -16.10 17.52
N GLU A 977 -21.23 -15.88 16.62
CA GLU A 977 -22.53 -15.32 16.97
C GLU A 977 -23.56 -16.43 17.22
N GLY A 978 -24.46 -16.21 18.18
CA GLY A 978 -25.61 -17.08 18.41
C GLY A 978 -26.67 -16.98 17.31
N VAL A 979 -26.80 -15.82 16.67
CA VAL A 979 -27.57 -15.58 15.42
C VAL A 979 -26.84 -14.50 14.62
N TYR A 980 -26.47 -14.80 13.38
CA TYR A 980 -25.70 -13.86 12.55
C TYR A 980 -26.61 -12.76 12.00
N SER A 981 -26.29 -11.51 12.36
CA SER A 981 -27.18 -10.39 12.08
C SER A 981 -27.39 -10.08 10.59
N MET A 982 -26.48 -10.50 9.71
CA MET A 982 -26.47 -10.18 8.28
C MET A 982 -27.25 -11.20 7.44
N ASP A 983 -27.08 -12.49 7.75
CA ASP A 983 -27.42 -13.63 6.89
C ASP A 983 -28.61 -14.45 7.42
N GLY A 984 -28.99 -14.27 8.70
CA GLY A 984 -30.24 -14.81 9.26
C GLY A 984 -30.17 -16.26 9.72
N ASP A 985 -28.96 -16.82 9.78
CA ASP A 985 -28.62 -18.15 10.26
C ASP A 985 -28.06 -18.10 11.72
N PHE A 986 -27.58 -19.24 12.22
CA PHE A 986 -27.01 -19.40 13.56
C PHE A 986 -25.94 -20.50 13.59
N ALA A 987 -24.98 -20.38 14.51
CA ALA A 987 -23.91 -21.37 14.69
C ALA A 987 -24.37 -22.63 15.42
N ASP A 988 -23.83 -23.80 15.04
CA ASP A 988 -23.93 -25.06 15.81
C ASP A 988 -22.99 -25.01 17.03
N VAL A 989 -23.40 -24.23 18.05
CA VAL A 989 -22.61 -23.97 19.26
C VAL A 989 -22.15 -25.25 19.97
N PRO A 990 -22.96 -26.34 20.08
CA PRO A 990 -22.48 -27.63 20.59
C PRO A 990 -21.22 -28.16 19.89
N LYS A 991 -21.11 -28.02 18.57
CA LYS A 991 -19.89 -28.43 17.84
C LYS A 991 -18.69 -27.55 18.15
N PHE A 992 -18.88 -26.24 18.29
CA PHE A 992 -17.82 -25.35 18.74
C PHE A 992 -17.37 -25.65 20.19
N VAL A 993 -18.30 -26.09 21.06
CA VAL A 993 -17.98 -26.58 22.42
C VAL A 993 -17.16 -27.88 22.39
N GLU A 994 -17.49 -28.84 21.54
CA GLU A 994 -16.66 -30.06 21.34
C GLU A 994 -15.22 -29.69 20.96
N VAL A 995 -15.06 -28.80 19.99
CA VAL A 995 -13.76 -28.34 19.46
C VAL A 995 -12.98 -27.55 20.52
N LYS A 996 -13.60 -26.61 21.24
CA LYS A 996 -12.90 -25.80 22.26
C LYS A 996 -12.42 -26.65 23.44
N LYS A 997 -13.21 -27.67 23.84
CA LYS A 997 -12.82 -28.65 24.87
C LYS A 997 -11.63 -29.49 24.42
N ARG A 998 -11.67 -30.02 23.19
CA ARG A 998 -10.57 -30.80 22.57
C ARG A 998 -9.24 -30.05 22.58
N HIS A 999 -9.27 -28.77 22.20
CA HIS A 999 -8.07 -27.92 22.08
C HIS A 999 -7.74 -27.07 23.30
N ARG A 1000 -8.51 -27.16 24.40
CA ARG A 1000 -8.32 -26.32 25.60
C ARG A 1000 -8.27 -24.82 25.22
N ALA A 1001 -9.20 -24.39 24.38
CA ALA A 1001 -9.41 -23.00 23.99
C ALA A 1001 -10.60 -22.42 24.76
N MET A 1002 -10.68 -21.10 24.84
CA MET A 1002 -11.86 -20.38 25.32
C MET A 1002 -12.84 -20.18 24.16
N LEU A 1003 -14.14 -20.20 24.45
CA LEU A 1003 -15.22 -19.90 23.51
C LEU A 1003 -16.04 -18.71 24.03
N MET A 1004 -16.24 -17.74 23.16
CA MET A 1004 -17.13 -16.61 23.34
C MET A 1004 -18.28 -16.70 22.34
N VAL A 1005 -19.50 -16.55 22.83
CA VAL A 1005 -20.71 -16.50 22.00
C VAL A 1005 -21.37 -15.12 22.17
N ASP A 1006 -21.56 -14.43 21.06
CA ASP A 1006 -22.30 -13.17 20.99
C ASP A 1006 -23.80 -13.46 20.78
N GLU A 1007 -24.55 -13.35 21.87
CA GLU A 1007 -26.00 -13.55 21.98
C GLU A 1007 -26.81 -12.33 21.51
N ALA A 1008 -26.20 -11.30 20.90
CA ALA A 1008 -26.87 -10.03 20.66
C ALA A 1008 -28.13 -10.11 19.78
N HIS A 1009 -28.35 -11.18 19.02
CA HIS A 1009 -29.58 -11.43 18.25
C HIS A 1009 -30.40 -12.64 18.72
N SER A 1010 -29.81 -13.58 19.46
CA SER A 1010 -30.44 -14.79 19.97
C SER A 1010 -31.06 -14.63 21.36
N PHE A 1011 -30.55 -13.69 22.17
CA PHE A 1011 -31.09 -13.38 23.49
C PHE A 1011 -32.56 -12.92 23.40
N GLY A 1012 -33.48 -13.63 24.05
CA GLY A 1012 -34.91 -13.36 24.01
C GLY A 1012 -35.64 -13.84 22.74
N THR A 1013 -34.94 -14.41 21.75
CA THR A 1013 -35.52 -14.81 20.45
C THR A 1013 -35.35 -16.29 20.13
N MET A 1014 -34.27 -16.90 20.61
CA MET A 1014 -33.97 -18.33 20.43
C MET A 1014 -34.27 -19.12 21.70
N GLY A 1015 -34.56 -20.42 21.52
CA GLY A 1015 -35.07 -21.30 22.57
C GLY A 1015 -36.61 -21.32 22.63
N GLU A 1016 -37.15 -22.15 23.53
CA GLU A 1016 -38.60 -22.25 23.71
C GLU A 1016 -39.17 -21.02 24.45
N THR A 1017 -38.46 -20.55 25.48
CA THR A 1017 -38.88 -19.42 26.32
C THR A 1017 -38.02 -18.16 26.16
N GLY A 1018 -37.00 -18.20 25.31
CA GLY A 1018 -36.19 -17.04 24.92
C GLY A 1018 -34.86 -16.93 25.66
N HIS A 1019 -34.37 -18.00 26.27
CA HIS A 1019 -33.13 -17.97 27.05
C HIS A 1019 -31.85 -17.91 26.19
N GLY A 1020 -31.96 -18.07 24.86
CA GLY A 1020 -30.86 -17.93 23.91
C GLY A 1020 -30.50 -19.24 23.21
N ILE A 1021 -29.30 -19.30 22.64
CA ILE A 1021 -28.84 -20.44 21.84
C ILE A 1021 -28.59 -21.69 22.70
N ALA A 1022 -28.29 -21.52 24.00
CA ALA A 1022 -28.15 -22.62 24.95
C ALA A 1022 -29.46 -23.37 25.20
N GLU A 1023 -30.60 -22.65 25.30
CA GLU A 1023 -31.93 -23.26 25.38
C GLU A 1023 -32.35 -23.87 24.03
N HIS A 1024 -31.96 -23.25 22.91
CA HIS A 1024 -32.28 -23.76 21.56
C HIS A 1024 -31.68 -25.15 21.29
N PHE A 1025 -30.45 -25.41 21.76
CA PHE A 1025 -29.74 -26.68 21.58
C PHE A 1025 -29.77 -27.61 22.80
N ASP A 1026 -30.40 -27.20 23.91
CA ASP A 1026 -30.48 -27.95 25.19
C ASP A 1026 -29.10 -28.41 25.73
N PHE A 1027 -28.19 -27.46 25.97
CA PHE A 1027 -26.89 -27.73 26.59
C PHE A 1027 -26.56 -26.80 27.78
N ASP A 1028 -25.66 -27.22 28.67
CA ASP A 1028 -25.24 -26.41 29.84
C ASP A 1028 -24.45 -25.17 29.38
N ALA A 1029 -25.01 -23.98 29.58
CA ALA A 1029 -24.38 -22.72 29.21
C ALA A 1029 -23.00 -22.49 29.85
N ARG A 1030 -22.66 -23.18 30.95
CA ARG A 1030 -21.31 -23.13 31.55
C ARG A 1030 -20.22 -23.74 30.67
N ASP A 1031 -20.58 -24.50 29.64
CA ASP A 1031 -19.62 -24.98 28.67
C ASP A 1031 -19.05 -23.87 27.77
N VAL A 1032 -19.69 -22.71 27.68
CA VAL A 1032 -19.16 -21.50 27.01
C VAL A 1032 -18.52 -20.59 28.06
N ASP A 1033 -17.29 -20.12 27.79
CA ASP A 1033 -16.51 -19.38 28.79
C ASP A 1033 -16.95 -17.92 28.93
N ILE A 1034 -17.44 -17.32 27.84
CA ILE A 1034 -17.87 -15.92 27.77
C ILE A 1034 -19.18 -15.82 26.98
N TRP A 1035 -20.25 -15.42 27.65
CA TRP A 1035 -21.48 -14.98 26.98
C TRP A 1035 -21.49 -13.47 26.91
N MET A 1036 -21.60 -12.90 25.72
CA MET A 1036 -21.87 -11.48 25.54
C MET A 1036 -23.28 -11.29 25.00
N GLY A 1037 -23.99 -10.26 25.44
CA GLY A 1037 -25.24 -9.87 24.80
C GLY A 1037 -25.52 -8.37 24.87
N THR A 1038 -26.53 -7.93 24.12
CA THR A 1038 -27.04 -6.55 24.16
C THR A 1038 -28.43 -6.49 24.80
N LEU A 1039 -28.65 -5.47 25.63
CA LEU A 1039 -29.95 -5.18 26.21
C LEU A 1039 -30.82 -4.29 25.29
N SER A 1040 -30.27 -3.85 24.15
CA SER A 1040 -30.91 -2.90 23.23
C SER A 1040 -31.92 -3.49 22.24
N LYS A 1041 -32.20 -4.78 22.32
CA LYS A 1041 -33.15 -5.49 21.45
C LYS A 1041 -34.29 -6.07 22.29
N SER A 1042 -34.26 -7.38 22.56
CA SER A 1042 -35.30 -8.10 23.32
C SER A 1042 -35.55 -7.53 24.73
N ALA A 1043 -34.50 -7.08 25.44
CA ALA A 1043 -34.64 -6.46 26.77
C ALA A 1043 -35.06 -4.98 26.75
N SER A 1044 -35.30 -4.39 25.56
CA SER A 1044 -35.92 -3.06 25.38
C SER A 1044 -35.30 -1.92 26.21
N SER A 1045 -33.97 -1.92 26.31
CA SER A 1045 -33.18 -1.05 27.19
C SER A 1045 -31.96 -0.47 26.44
N CYS A 1046 -30.95 -0.02 27.15
CA CYS A 1046 -29.65 0.40 26.62
C CYS A 1046 -28.55 -0.20 27.51
N GLY A 1047 -27.67 -1.01 26.92
CA GLY A 1047 -26.60 -1.68 27.64
C GLY A 1047 -26.09 -2.91 26.91
N GLY A 1048 -24.99 -3.47 27.41
CA GLY A 1048 -24.53 -4.81 27.11
C GLY A 1048 -24.17 -5.54 28.39
N TYR A 1049 -23.98 -6.86 28.31
CA TYR A 1049 -23.52 -7.66 29.44
C TYR A 1049 -22.44 -8.65 29.02
N ILE A 1050 -21.60 -9.02 29.98
CA ILE A 1050 -20.80 -10.25 29.94
C ILE A 1050 -21.30 -11.16 31.06
N ALA A 1051 -21.60 -12.41 30.75
CA ALA A 1051 -21.98 -13.44 31.71
C ALA A 1051 -21.06 -14.66 31.56
N GLY A 1052 -20.79 -15.35 32.66
CA GLY A 1052 -19.87 -16.49 32.69
C GLY A 1052 -19.52 -16.87 34.13
N SER A 1053 -18.27 -17.33 34.34
CA SER A 1053 -17.78 -17.66 35.68
C SER A 1053 -17.64 -16.43 36.58
N GLU A 1054 -17.75 -16.64 37.90
CA GLU A 1054 -17.54 -15.59 38.90
C GLU A 1054 -16.15 -14.93 38.77
N ALA A 1055 -15.10 -15.73 38.53
CA ALA A 1055 -13.73 -15.23 38.35
C ALA A 1055 -13.56 -14.33 37.11
N LEU A 1056 -14.25 -14.64 35.99
CA LEU A 1056 -14.26 -13.78 34.81
C LEU A 1056 -14.91 -12.42 35.13
N VAL A 1057 -16.06 -12.47 35.79
CA VAL A 1057 -16.85 -11.28 36.13
C VAL A 1057 -16.14 -10.41 37.17
N GLU A 1058 -15.51 -11.02 38.17
CA GLU A 1058 -14.69 -10.30 39.15
C GLU A 1058 -13.50 -9.60 38.49
N LEU A 1059 -12.76 -10.30 37.62
CA LEU A 1059 -11.67 -9.71 36.84
C LEU A 1059 -12.17 -8.48 36.07
N LEU A 1060 -13.23 -8.61 35.27
CA LEU A 1060 -13.78 -7.51 34.47
C LEU A 1060 -14.28 -6.35 35.35
N ARG A 1061 -14.88 -6.63 36.52
CA ARG A 1061 -15.41 -5.62 37.45
C ARG A 1061 -14.35 -4.67 38.00
N TYR A 1062 -13.11 -5.14 38.15
CA TYR A 1062 -12.01 -4.32 38.67
C TYR A 1062 -11.02 -3.85 37.60
N THR A 1063 -11.08 -4.39 36.38
CA THR A 1063 -10.03 -4.15 35.38
C THR A 1063 -10.51 -3.75 33.98
N ALA A 1064 -11.75 -4.05 33.59
CA ALA A 1064 -12.22 -3.75 32.23
C ALA A 1064 -12.46 -2.23 32.02
N PRO A 1065 -11.82 -1.56 31.04
CA PRO A 1065 -11.90 -0.11 30.88
C PRO A 1065 -13.33 0.43 30.67
N GLY A 1066 -14.13 -0.25 29.84
CA GLY A 1066 -15.54 0.07 29.58
C GLY A 1066 -16.47 -0.11 30.78
N PHE A 1067 -15.93 -0.61 31.90
CA PHE A 1067 -16.62 -0.67 33.18
C PHE A 1067 -16.00 0.27 34.24
N VAL A 1068 -14.67 0.29 34.35
CA VAL A 1068 -13.92 1.02 35.38
C VAL A 1068 -13.91 2.54 35.12
N PHE A 1069 -13.78 2.96 33.86
CA PHE A 1069 -13.65 4.36 33.45
C PHE A 1069 -14.89 4.92 32.74
N SER A 1070 -15.81 4.06 32.31
CA SER A 1070 -17.10 4.47 31.76
C SER A 1070 -18.11 4.80 32.87
N VAL A 1071 -19.09 5.65 32.56
CA VAL A 1071 -20.29 5.79 33.42
C VAL A 1071 -21.03 4.45 33.49
N GLY A 1072 -21.72 4.16 34.60
CA GLY A 1072 -22.60 2.99 34.69
C GLY A 1072 -23.95 3.17 33.95
N MET A 1073 -24.71 2.09 33.79
CA MET A 1073 -26.03 2.13 33.16
C MET A 1073 -27.00 3.11 33.87
N PRO A 1074 -27.79 3.92 33.13
CA PRO A 1074 -28.82 4.77 33.74
C PRO A 1074 -29.88 3.94 34.49
N PRO A 1075 -30.32 4.32 35.71
CA PRO A 1075 -31.24 3.50 36.51
C PRO A 1075 -32.58 3.18 35.82
N GLY A 1076 -33.11 4.11 35.00
CA GLY A 1076 -34.30 3.85 34.20
C GLY A 1076 -34.12 2.77 33.14
N GLN A 1077 -32.92 2.66 32.55
CA GLN A 1077 -32.59 1.61 31.58
C GLN A 1077 -32.39 0.25 32.27
N VAL A 1078 -31.72 0.23 33.43
CA VAL A 1078 -31.61 -0.98 34.26
C VAL A 1078 -33.00 -1.53 34.62
N ALA A 1079 -33.92 -0.65 35.06
CA ALA A 1079 -35.29 -1.04 35.37
C ALA A 1079 -36.09 -1.51 34.14
N ALA A 1080 -35.90 -0.88 32.97
CA ALA A 1080 -36.50 -1.34 31.71
C ALA A 1080 -36.04 -2.76 31.34
N ALA A 1081 -34.74 -3.06 31.52
CA ALA A 1081 -34.21 -4.40 31.25
C ALA A 1081 -34.78 -5.45 32.22
N ILE A 1082 -34.80 -5.16 33.53
CA ILE A 1082 -35.41 -6.06 34.53
C ILE A 1082 -36.87 -6.33 34.19
N ALA A 1083 -37.67 -5.28 33.97
CA ALA A 1083 -39.09 -5.40 33.65
C ALA A 1083 -39.34 -6.17 32.35
N SER A 1084 -38.49 -6.00 31.33
CA SER A 1084 -38.62 -6.76 30.08
C SER A 1084 -38.39 -8.26 30.29
N LEU A 1085 -37.39 -8.65 31.10
CA LEU A 1085 -37.15 -10.05 31.45
C LEU A 1085 -38.27 -10.63 32.31
N GLU A 1086 -38.85 -9.85 33.22
CA GLU A 1086 -40.00 -10.26 34.03
C GLU A 1086 -41.29 -10.40 33.21
N VAL A 1087 -41.52 -9.54 32.22
CA VAL A 1087 -42.63 -9.71 31.27
C VAL A 1087 -42.41 -10.96 30.43
N LEU A 1088 -41.18 -11.20 29.94
CA LEU A 1088 -40.87 -12.38 29.12
C LEU A 1088 -40.98 -13.71 29.90
N GLU A 1089 -40.54 -13.74 31.17
CA GLU A 1089 -40.77 -14.85 32.12
C GLU A 1089 -42.27 -15.19 32.29
N ARG A 1090 -43.15 -14.19 32.23
CA ARG A 1090 -44.61 -14.35 32.34
C ARG A 1090 -45.31 -14.58 31.00
N GLU A 1091 -44.68 -14.19 29.90
CA GLU A 1091 -45.24 -14.19 28.55
C GLU A 1091 -44.36 -14.91 27.50
N PRO A 1092 -43.89 -16.15 27.75
CA PRO A 1092 -43.01 -16.88 26.83
C PRO A 1092 -43.66 -17.15 25.46
N GLN A 1093 -45.01 -17.08 25.36
CA GLN A 1093 -45.73 -17.14 24.09
C GLN A 1093 -45.34 -16.04 23.09
N ARG A 1094 -44.69 -14.94 23.53
CA ARG A 1094 -44.12 -13.92 22.62
C ARG A 1094 -43.03 -14.51 21.73
N VAL A 1095 -42.16 -15.35 22.28
CA VAL A 1095 -41.07 -16.04 21.56
C VAL A 1095 -41.64 -17.03 20.55
N HIS A 1096 -42.67 -17.78 20.94
CA HIS A 1096 -43.37 -18.72 20.07
C HIS A 1096 -44.00 -18.01 18.86
N ARG A 1097 -44.68 -16.87 19.10
CA ARG A 1097 -45.28 -16.07 18.02
C ARG A 1097 -44.23 -15.42 17.13
N LEU A 1098 -43.12 -14.94 17.69
CA LEU A 1098 -41.98 -14.43 16.93
C LEU A 1098 -41.44 -15.51 15.98
N ARG A 1099 -41.24 -16.73 16.48
CA ARG A 1099 -40.79 -17.89 15.69
C ARG A 1099 -41.76 -18.20 14.55
N GLN A 1100 -43.06 -18.33 14.85
CA GLN A 1100 -44.12 -18.55 13.86
C GLN A 1100 -44.16 -17.47 12.78
N ASN A 1101 -44.07 -16.19 13.16
CA ASN A 1101 -44.03 -15.07 12.23
C ASN A 1101 -42.79 -15.11 11.33
N SER A 1102 -41.64 -15.52 11.88
CA SER A 1102 -40.36 -15.57 11.16
C SER A 1102 -40.31 -16.73 10.18
N GLU A 1103 -40.77 -17.91 10.59
CA GLU A 1103 -40.96 -19.08 9.74
C GLU A 1103 -41.95 -18.80 8.61
N LEU A 1104 -43.08 -18.15 8.91
CA LEU A 1104 -44.07 -17.74 7.91
C LEU A 1104 -43.44 -16.79 6.87
N PHE A 1105 -42.72 -15.76 7.31
CA PHE A 1105 -42.07 -14.80 6.40
C PHE A 1105 -41.04 -15.50 5.50
N LEU A 1106 -40.16 -16.32 6.09
CA LEU A 1106 -39.12 -17.06 5.38
C LEU A 1106 -39.70 -18.05 4.35
N ASN A 1107 -40.72 -18.82 4.73
CA ASN A 1107 -41.37 -19.78 3.84
C ASN A 1107 -42.04 -19.06 2.67
N LEU A 1108 -42.75 -17.95 2.91
CA LEU A 1108 -43.37 -17.16 1.84
C LEU A 1108 -42.32 -16.54 0.91
N CYS A 1109 -41.19 -16.07 1.42
CA CYS A 1109 -40.09 -15.58 0.58
C CYS A 1109 -39.57 -16.68 -0.35
N ARG A 1110 -39.36 -17.89 0.17
CA ARG A 1110 -38.93 -19.07 -0.62
C ARG A 1110 -39.97 -19.50 -1.64
N GLU A 1111 -41.26 -19.54 -1.27
CA GLU A 1111 -42.38 -19.82 -2.19
C GLU A 1111 -42.49 -18.77 -3.31
N ALA A 1112 -42.17 -17.51 -3.01
CA ALA A 1112 -42.15 -16.41 -3.98
C ALA A 1112 -40.87 -16.32 -4.83
N GLY A 1113 -39.89 -17.22 -4.62
CA GLY A 1113 -38.63 -17.26 -5.36
C GLY A 1113 -37.63 -16.16 -5.00
N LEU A 1114 -37.76 -15.55 -3.81
CA LEU A 1114 -36.79 -14.57 -3.29
C LEU A 1114 -35.58 -15.29 -2.69
N ASP A 1115 -34.37 -14.81 -3.03
CA ASP A 1115 -33.12 -15.31 -2.44
C ASP A 1115 -32.98 -14.82 -0.99
N THR A 1116 -32.98 -15.77 -0.05
CA THR A 1116 -32.83 -15.52 1.40
C THR A 1116 -31.49 -16.02 1.95
N GLY A 1117 -30.58 -16.50 1.11
CA GLY A 1117 -29.37 -17.21 1.56
C GLY A 1117 -29.69 -18.36 2.53
N ASP A 1118 -28.78 -18.57 3.48
CA ASP A 1118 -28.84 -19.67 4.46
C ASP A 1118 -29.79 -19.43 5.66
N SER A 1119 -30.61 -18.36 5.61
CA SER A 1119 -31.60 -17.99 6.64
C SER A 1119 -32.39 -19.19 7.17
N GLY A 1120 -32.48 -19.34 8.50
CA GLY A 1120 -33.25 -20.42 9.11
C GLY A 1120 -33.59 -20.17 10.56
N GLY A 1121 -34.87 -20.20 10.92
CA GLY A 1121 -35.32 -20.22 12.32
C GLY A 1121 -35.09 -18.96 13.16
N THR A 1122 -34.56 -17.87 12.60
CA THR A 1122 -34.27 -16.61 13.32
C THR A 1122 -35.23 -15.47 12.93
N PRO A 1123 -35.37 -14.41 13.74
CA PRO A 1123 -36.19 -13.24 13.41
C PRO A 1123 -35.50 -12.24 12.47
N VAL A 1124 -34.47 -12.69 11.75
CA VAL A 1124 -33.71 -11.90 10.78
C VAL A 1124 -33.77 -12.63 9.44
N VAL A 1125 -34.44 -12.04 8.45
CA VAL A 1125 -34.53 -12.62 7.10
C VAL A 1125 -34.00 -11.60 6.08
N PRO A 1126 -32.78 -11.76 5.55
CA PRO A 1126 -32.34 -11.06 4.36
C PRO A 1126 -33.15 -11.45 3.11
N VAL A 1127 -33.22 -10.51 2.16
CA VAL A 1127 -33.53 -10.76 0.75
C VAL A 1127 -32.37 -10.22 -0.07
N ILE A 1128 -31.57 -11.11 -0.65
CA ILE A 1128 -30.37 -10.79 -1.44
C ILE A 1128 -30.80 -10.31 -2.82
N THR A 1129 -30.16 -9.24 -3.31
CA THR A 1129 -30.53 -8.55 -4.55
C THR A 1129 -29.42 -8.46 -5.58
N GLY A 1130 -28.21 -8.94 -5.25
CA GLY A 1130 -27.05 -8.94 -6.15
C GLY A 1130 -26.48 -7.56 -6.52
N ASN A 1131 -27.10 -6.46 -6.08
CA ASN A 1131 -26.72 -5.11 -6.51
C ASN A 1131 -27.25 -4.00 -5.58
N SER A 1132 -26.38 -3.05 -5.18
CA SER A 1132 -26.72 -1.96 -4.27
C SER A 1132 -27.82 -1.02 -4.82
N LEU A 1133 -27.86 -0.80 -6.13
CA LEU A 1133 -28.89 0.05 -6.76
C LEU A 1133 -30.25 -0.66 -6.81
N VAL A 1134 -30.27 -1.99 -6.93
CA VAL A 1134 -31.51 -2.79 -6.86
C VAL A 1134 -32.06 -2.77 -5.43
N ALA A 1135 -31.25 -3.08 -4.41
CA ALA A 1135 -31.65 -2.97 -3.00
C ALA A 1135 -32.21 -1.57 -2.65
N LEU A 1136 -31.51 -0.50 -3.02
CA LEU A 1136 -31.93 0.88 -2.75
C LEU A 1136 -33.26 1.22 -3.45
N ARG A 1137 -33.46 0.78 -4.70
CA ARG A 1137 -34.72 0.99 -5.42
C ARG A 1137 -35.86 0.17 -4.84
N LEU A 1138 -35.61 -1.08 -4.46
CA LEU A 1138 -36.60 -1.98 -3.87
C LEU A 1138 -37.12 -1.43 -2.53
N SER A 1139 -36.23 -1.04 -1.61
CA SER A 1139 -36.60 -0.36 -0.35
C SER A 1139 -37.47 0.88 -0.61
N ASN A 1140 -37.10 1.74 -1.56
CA ASN A 1140 -37.87 2.95 -1.89
C ASN A 1140 -39.23 2.64 -2.55
N ARG A 1141 -39.38 1.54 -3.29
CA ARG A 1141 -40.68 1.09 -3.81
C ARG A 1141 -41.56 0.54 -2.68
N LEU A 1142 -41.01 -0.28 -1.80
CA LEU A 1142 -41.69 -0.80 -0.61
C LEU A 1142 -42.16 0.33 0.33
N LYS A 1143 -41.34 1.37 0.55
CA LYS A 1143 -41.72 2.54 1.35
C LYS A 1143 -42.94 3.29 0.77
N LYS A 1144 -43.16 3.27 -0.55
CA LYS A 1144 -44.34 3.87 -1.19
C LYS A 1144 -45.61 3.04 -0.97
N ASP A 1145 -45.47 1.72 -0.84
CA ASP A 1145 -46.58 0.80 -0.58
C ASP A 1145 -46.93 0.68 0.91
N GLY A 1146 -46.26 1.44 1.78
CA GLY A 1146 -46.49 1.41 3.22
C GLY A 1146 -45.54 0.49 4.00
N ILE A 1147 -44.43 0.03 3.43
CA ILE A 1147 -43.51 -0.93 4.05
C ILE A 1147 -42.14 -0.28 4.31
N ASN A 1148 -41.73 -0.18 5.56
CA ASN A 1148 -40.45 0.37 5.98
C ASN A 1148 -39.42 -0.74 6.24
N VAL A 1149 -38.53 -0.96 5.27
CA VAL A 1149 -37.37 -1.86 5.35
C VAL A 1149 -36.14 -1.16 4.77
N GLN A 1150 -34.98 -1.37 5.40
CA GLN A 1150 -33.74 -0.64 5.07
C GLN A 1150 -32.78 -1.50 4.22
N PRO A 1151 -32.08 -0.89 3.24
CA PRO A 1151 -31.11 -1.60 2.41
C PRO A 1151 -29.72 -1.64 3.05
N ILE A 1152 -29.03 -2.77 2.89
CA ILE A 1152 -27.61 -2.95 3.21
C ILE A 1152 -26.84 -2.92 1.90
N LEU A 1153 -25.91 -1.96 1.79
CA LEU A 1153 -25.28 -1.52 0.54
C LEU A 1153 -23.75 -1.56 0.65
N TYR A 1154 -23.06 -1.59 -0.49
CA TYR A 1154 -21.61 -1.41 -0.53
C TYR A 1154 -21.19 -0.03 0.06
N PRO A 1155 -20.15 0.05 0.91
CA PRO A 1155 -19.18 -0.99 1.26
C PRO A 1155 -19.49 -1.79 2.54
N ALA A 1156 -20.70 -1.70 3.11
CA ALA A 1156 -21.05 -2.44 4.33
C ALA A 1156 -21.23 -3.95 4.10
N VAL A 1157 -21.52 -4.34 2.85
CA VAL A 1157 -21.45 -5.70 2.29
C VAL A 1157 -20.84 -5.60 0.89
N ASP A 1158 -20.36 -6.70 0.32
CA ASP A 1158 -19.93 -6.72 -1.08
C ASP A 1158 -21.10 -6.42 -2.04
N GLU A 1159 -20.80 -5.89 -3.23
CA GLU A 1159 -21.83 -5.41 -4.17
C GLU A 1159 -22.78 -6.53 -4.62
N SER A 1160 -22.26 -7.74 -4.82
CA SER A 1160 -23.02 -8.96 -5.11
C SER A 1160 -23.81 -9.49 -3.90
N ALA A 1161 -23.48 -9.05 -2.69
CA ALA A 1161 -24.13 -9.44 -1.43
C ALA A 1161 -25.14 -8.38 -0.93
N ALA A 1162 -25.36 -7.29 -1.69
CA ALA A 1162 -26.30 -6.23 -1.36
C ALA A 1162 -27.74 -6.77 -1.21
N ARG A 1163 -28.42 -6.35 -0.14
CA ARG A 1163 -29.64 -7.01 0.35
C ARG A 1163 -30.59 -6.04 1.06
N LEU A 1164 -31.87 -6.38 1.11
CA LEU A 1164 -32.77 -5.86 2.15
C LEU A 1164 -32.69 -6.79 3.36
N ARG A 1165 -32.86 -6.26 4.57
CA ARG A 1165 -32.91 -7.08 5.78
C ARG A 1165 -34.19 -6.83 6.55
N PHE A 1166 -35.01 -7.86 6.68
CA PHE A 1166 -36.28 -7.79 7.39
C PHE A 1166 -36.07 -8.28 8.83
N PHE A 1167 -36.45 -7.44 9.79
CA PHE A 1167 -36.55 -7.82 11.20
C PHE A 1167 -38.00 -8.10 11.55
N ILE A 1168 -38.30 -9.34 11.92
CA ILE A 1168 -39.66 -9.79 12.24
C ILE A 1168 -39.92 -9.54 13.74
N THR A 1169 -41.14 -9.19 14.12
CA THR A 1169 -41.56 -9.04 15.53
C THR A 1169 -42.76 -9.92 15.87
N SER A 1170 -42.91 -10.27 17.15
CA SER A 1170 -44.11 -10.94 17.68
C SER A 1170 -45.39 -10.12 17.50
N GLU A 1171 -45.29 -8.83 17.22
CA GLU A 1171 -46.45 -7.96 17.01
C GLU A 1171 -46.91 -7.93 15.54
N HIS A 1172 -46.15 -8.49 14.58
CA HIS A 1172 -46.59 -8.59 13.18
C HIS A 1172 -47.79 -9.52 13.06
N SER A 1173 -48.78 -9.12 12.26
CA SER A 1173 -49.89 -9.98 11.85
C SER A 1173 -49.55 -10.76 10.57
N GLU A 1174 -50.24 -11.89 10.38
CA GLU A 1174 -50.09 -12.72 9.18
C GLU A 1174 -50.40 -11.94 7.89
N GLU A 1175 -51.38 -11.03 7.92
CA GLU A 1175 -51.71 -10.17 6.77
C GLU A 1175 -50.57 -9.19 6.43
N GLN A 1176 -49.90 -8.63 7.44
CA GLN A 1176 -48.75 -7.73 7.23
C GLN A 1176 -47.56 -8.48 6.61
N ILE A 1177 -47.30 -9.71 7.06
CA ILE A 1177 -46.24 -10.57 6.54
C ILE A 1177 -46.55 -10.95 5.09
N ARG A 1178 -47.74 -11.50 4.81
CA ARG A 1178 -48.16 -11.90 3.45
C ARG A 1178 -48.11 -10.73 2.47
N PHE A 1179 -48.69 -9.58 2.84
CA PHE A 1179 -48.63 -8.37 2.03
C PHE A 1179 -47.18 -7.92 1.75
N THR A 1180 -46.32 -7.95 2.76
CA THR A 1180 -44.93 -7.52 2.60
C THR A 1180 -44.14 -8.40 1.64
N VAL A 1181 -44.29 -9.72 1.74
CA VAL A 1181 -43.61 -10.65 0.83
C VAL A 1181 -44.14 -10.50 -0.60
N GLU A 1182 -45.46 -10.42 -0.78
CA GLU A 1182 -46.09 -10.20 -2.09
C GLU A 1182 -45.56 -8.94 -2.79
N ARG A 1183 -45.53 -7.80 -2.08
CA ARG A 1183 -45.01 -6.53 -2.62
C ARG A 1183 -43.50 -6.59 -2.87
N THR A 1184 -42.74 -7.33 -2.06
CA THR A 1184 -41.29 -7.51 -2.24
C THR A 1184 -40.99 -8.30 -3.51
N ALA A 1185 -41.64 -9.45 -3.69
CA ALA A 1185 -41.49 -10.28 -4.89
C ALA A 1185 -41.91 -9.54 -6.16
N HIS A 1186 -43.06 -8.86 -6.15
CA HIS A 1186 -43.54 -8.08 -7.28
C HIS A 1186 -42.55 -6.98 -7.70
N HIS A 1187 -42.07 -6.16 -6.76
CA HIS A 1187 -41.12 -5.08 -7.09
C HIS A 1187 -39.73 -5.58 -7.45
N TYR A 1188 -39.30 -6.71 -6.91
CA TYR A 1188 -38.00 -7.31 -7.24
C TYR A 1188 -37.99 -7.85 -8.68
N ASN A 1189 -39.04 -8.55 -9.09
CA ASN A 1189 -39.18 -9.04 -10.46
C ASN A 1189 -39.26 -7.89 -11.47
N ASP A 1190 -40.09 -6.88 -11.21
CA ASP A 1190 -40.18 -5.64 -12.00
C ASP A 1190 -38.82 -4.90 -12.19
N LEU A 1191 -37.94 -4.96 -11.18
CA LEU A 1191 -36.61 -4.36 -11.21
C LEU A 1191 -35.60 -5.21 -11.96
N SER A 1192 -35.75 -6.54 -11.90
CA SER A 1192 -34.87 -7.53 -12.56
C SER A 1192 -35.14 -7.63 -14.07
N ASP A 1193 -36.40 -7.54 -14.50
CA ASP A 1193 -36.81 -7.66 -15.91
C ASP A 1193 -36.59 -6.38 -16.74
N SER A 1194 -36.17 -5.28 -16.12
CA SER A 1194 -35.93 -4.00 -16.80
C SER A 1194 -34.49 -3.88 -17.34
N PRO A 1195 -34.23 -4.01 -18.66
CA PRO A 1195 -32.91 -3.69 -19.21
C PRO A 1195 -32.59 -2.21 -18.95
N ALA A 1196 -31.40 -1.94 -18.41
CA ALA A 1196 -31.00 -0.62 -17.97
C ALA A 1196 -31.15 0.43 -19.09
N ALA A 1197 -32.16 1.30 -18.97
CA ALA A 1197 -32.43 2.33 -19.96
C ALA A 1197 -31.25 3.31 -20.07
N PRO A 1198 -30.80 3.68 -21.28
CA PRO A 1198 -29.69 4.59 -21.46
C PRO A 1198 -30.05 5.97 -20.88
N LEU A 1199 -29.17 6.49 -20.02
CA LEU A 1199 -29.27 7.83 -19.46
C LEU A 1199 -29.34 8.86 -20.61
N ARG A 1200 -30.52 9.44 -20.82
CA ARG A 1200 -30.70 10.51 -21.81
C ARG A 1200 -29.92 11.74 -21.35
N GLY A 1201 -28.93 12.14 -22.13
CA GLY A 1201 -28.22 13.39 -21.89
C GLY A 1201 -29.16 14.60 -22.02
N THR A 1202 -29.04 15.54 -21.08
CA THR A 1202 -29.73 16.83 -21.11
C THR A 1202 -28.76 17.96 -20.78
N GLY A 1203 -28.54 18.85 -21.75
CA GLY A 1203 -28.02 20.21 -21.57
C GLY A 1203 -26.56 20.33 -21.18
#